data_AF-A0A6J2YFN3-F1
#
_entry.id   AF-A0A6J2YFN3-F1
#
_cell.length_a   1.000
_cell.length_b   1.000
_cell.length_c   1.000
_cell.angle_alpha   90.00
_cell.angle_beta   90.00
_cell.angle_gamma   90.00
#
_symmetry.space_group_name_H-M   'P 1'
#
loop_
_entity.id
_entity.type
_entity.pdbx_description
1 polymer ?
#
loop_
_entity_poly.entity_id
_entity_poly.type
_entity_poly.pdbx_seq_one_letter_code
_entity_poly.pdbx_strand_id
1 'polypeptide(L)'
;MSSICLFETCSKNPEELTRHFHYIYTGLTPPELETNTYLLIGLQQYHKIYLLEDITDIISSIRSRWHCIQGVVLNDNIVTIDVLSQREFINEAFKAIIYSLLLCDNGNRDKYVERIIKDLKILFNSIVPVSKLSQPILGKITSSTGGLNCPFYQYLHSFLEMLYYITLLHYLCGVTVENTEVFLESVIKNLSVIVKSTFNRTNYLTTINMCECVKLFTLTVQLIAEKMDVTGSIFWRVFNKVLETEPPLFALYFLKQVSLIQCYNSKFEDIGYKSDRIKPNYTFLEFKIKELLLDTDCDTLACGLNIIEPLLCRLWLKEGKIEIFQIIWDFYSKRLNISNKSSCNISPVHLVEILDSILYAPKDCKEDFEIFLGLLVYHLNEYPVQWTKMRGRIYSQLGPNKVKDLSEIGIRHVALLYLALSSISFEELEKKMLAFLENLPPEKKFSLVVWNIHCAIILKYVRDGRSIEKISPTMVSMLQEASNNQKTFHLIKEFLKNMEAIIQNSSNMNLGQNFLIGSWLGKYQSVCYLADLNKSLDVVLSMLEKCGDADCWPLYENNFKEHVYDNLKQLSTTHNPPGIIGKIAAKVALLNPSLTTDSFNFFSTETVPPKICSNFLEIILDSYPDHFILTPLQENQIVQSWARICFLSAVPQIELSKRVLKLDVFPAEMKCHLNNAQDPMEAFINYLGSHSKQSYEQTSELLTLCGFALNNLDKLLAQYVQKPESEDITLNIYRYASLTFLNCSNLIYNRNKPVTILTKLVEVLLLPMDFMTGKKIPHPFVLNGIKHTWTVFFKAFINISSNNDPYIDRLLKDMVVKYMPYFATSDSPIVNSLKEPDCATVILEKLYLAYFKPSTKESDANVIKALKIIADLINNNDLSLLRVMVKKVLPGLFEVVIFHSQRSVALGVIKNLTSSPLFLHVREVFKQAILAISDKNVGLNTINYFQLVTTLAKFAPGEVKEIIESIKIQVVNVERLRGVGFDKTLRTHLERLENVLKNNT
;
A
#
# COMPACT_ATOMS: atom_id res chain seq x y z
N MET A 1 -1.65 20.75 72.98
CA MET A 1 -1.38 20.63 71.53
C MET A 1 -1.22 19.14 71.25
N SER A 2 -1.96 18.58 70.29
CA SER A 2 -1.75 17.20 69.85
C SER A 2 -0.32 17.07 69.31
N SER A 3 0.54 16.27 69.94
CA SER A 3 1.91 16.04 69.52
C SER A 3 1.91 15.32 68.18
N ILE A 4 2.33 15.99 67.11
CA ILE A 4 2.42 15.39 65.79
C ILE A 4 3.84 14.82 65.64
N CYS A 5 3.92 13.54 65.23
CA CYS A 5 5.19 12.89 64.91
C CYS A 5 5.77 13.47 63.61
N LEU A 6 7.09 13.73 63.57
CA LEU A 6 7.71 14.50 62.48
C LEU A 6 7.72 13.76 61.12
N PHE A 7 7.87 12.44 61.11
CA PHE A 7 7.87 11.63 59.90
C PHE A 7 6.51 10.96 59.67
N GLU A 8 5.46 11.76 59.50
CA GLU A 8 4.15 11.33 58.97
C GLU A 8 3.94 11.77 57.52
N THR A 9 5.02 12.14 56.81
CA THR A 9 4.96 12.82 55.51
C THR A 9 4.42 11.95 54.37
N CYS A 10 4.46 10.62 54.54
CA CYS A 10 3.77 9.67 53.68
C CYS A 10 2.21 9.67 53.91
N SER A 11 1.68 10.48 54.84
CA SER A 11 0.24 10.65 55.14
C SER A 11 -0.25 12.11 55.37
N LYS A 12 0.65 13.08 55.63
CA LYS A 12 0.37 14.50 55.89
C LYS A 12 1.46 15.41 55.26
N ASN A 13 1.23 16.72 55.20
CA ASN A 13 2.22 17.68 54.67
C ASN A 13 3.48 17.75 55.57
N PRO A 14 4.72 17.69 55.05
CA PRO A 14 5.98 17.82 55.81
C PRO A 14 6.26 19.16 56.51
N GLU A 15 5.28 20.06 56.66
CA GLU A 15 5.48 21.42 57.18
C GLU A 15 6.17 21.46 58.55
N GLU A 16 5.79 20.58 59.48
CA GLU A 16 6.38 20.57 60.83
C GLU A 16 7.83 20.10 60.83
N LEU A 17 8.15 19.02 60.12
CA LEU A 17 9.53 18.54 59.95
C LEU A 17 10.40 19.62 59.29
N THR A 18 9.86 20.27 58.26
CA THR A 18 10.54 21.35 57.54
C THR A 18 10.84 22.52 58.46
N ARG A 19 9.84 22.97 59.23
CA ARG A 19 9.97 24.07 60.19
C ARG A 19 10.98 23.73 61.29
N HIS A 20 10.85 22.54 61.89
CA HIS A 20 11.75 22.05 62.93
C HIS A 20 13.20 22.00 62.44
N PHE A 21 13.44 21.38 61.27
CA PHE A 21 14.77 21.30 60.68
C PHE A 21 15.33 22.68 60.33
N HIS A 22 14.54 23.55 59.71
CA HIS A 22 14.99 24.86 59.25
C HIS A 22 15.51 25.75 60.40
N TYR A 23 14.80 25.82 61.52
CA TYR A 23 15.24 26.58 62.68
C TYR A 23 16.57 26.07 63.22
N ILE A 24 16.70 24.75 63.38
CA ILE A 24 17.92 24.12 63.89
C ILE A 24 19.10 24.33 62.93
N TYR A 25 18.86 24.15 61.63
CA TYR A 25 19.89 24.28 60.59
C TYR A 25 20.40 25.72 60.41
N THR A 26 19.53 26.71 60.63
CA THR A 26 19.88 28.15 60.54
C THR A 26 20.40 28.74 61.84
N GLY A 27 20.28 28.01 62.95
CA GLY A 27 20.62 28.51 64.29
C GLY A 27 19.65 29.57 64.81
N LEU A 28 18.44 29.64 64.25
CA LEU A 28 17.37 30.52 64.70
C LEU A 28 16.59 29.87 65.83
N THR A 29 16.22 30.63 66.86
CA THR A 29 15.35 30.15 67.92
C THR A 29 13.91 30.06 67.42
N PRO A 30 13.25 28.89 67.50
CA PRO A 30 11.83 28.79 67.14
C PRO A 30 10.95 29.77 67.94
N PRO A 31 9.94 30.42 67.33
CA PRO A 31 9.06 31.37 68.03
C PRO A 31 8.30 30.74 69.22
N GLU A 32 8.02 29.44 69.13
CA GLU A 32 7.38 28.63 70.17
C GLU A 32 8.26 28.49 71.43
N LEU A 33 9.56 28.76 71.32
CA LEU A 33 10.50 28.70 72.45
C LEU A 33 10.52 29.96 73.31
N GLU A 34 10.08 31.11 72.78
CA GLU A 34 10.15 32.40 73.48
C GLU A 34 9.03 32.60 74.52
N THR A 35 7.91 31.86 74.42
CA THR A 35 6.68 32.15 75.19
C THR A 35 6.38 31.20 76.35
N ASN A 36 6.89 29.96 76.34
CA ASN A 36 6.64 28.97 77.40
C ASN A 36 7.90 28.71 78.23
N THR A 37 7.82 28.60 79.56
CA THR A 37 9.00 28.27 80.41
C THR A 37 9.22 26.77 80.59
N TYR A 38 8.19 25.95 80.34
CA TYR A 38 8.20 24.50 80.56
C TYR A 38 8.02 23.73 79.24
N LEU A 39 8.57 22.51 79.19
CA LEU A 39 8.44 21.52 78.13
C LEU A 39 7.72 20.29 78.67
N LEU A 40 6.90 19.65 77.84
CA LEU A 40 6.19 18.42 78.18
C LEU A 40 6.92 17.22 77.58
N ILE A 41 7.19 16.21 78.41
CA ILE A 41 7.64 14.89 77.95
C ILE A 41 6.65 13.86 78.51
N GLY A 42 5.76 13.36 77.66
CA GLY A 42 4.62 12.56 78.11
C GLY A 42 3.73 13.34 79.07
N LEU A 43 3.59 12.85 80.31
CA LEU A 43 2.80 13.49 81.37
C LEU A 43 3.62 14.41 82.30
N GLN A 44 4.95 14.49 82.11
CA GLN A 44 5.85 15.22 83.00
C GLN A 44 6.20 16.60 82.43
N GLN A 45 6.25 17.61 83.31
CA GLN A 45 6.67 18.97 82.98
C GLN A 45 8.12 19.19 83.40
N TYR A 46 8.94 19.64 82.46
CA TYR A 46 10.34 19.97 82.68
C TYR A 46 10.58 21.44 82.44
N HIS A 47 11.42 22.08 83.26
CA HIS A 47 11.85 23.45 83.01
C HIS A 47 12.89 23.48 81.89
N LYS A 48 12.71 24.35 80.88
CA LYS A 48 13.55 24.40 79.66
C LYS A 48 15.06 24.45 79.91
N ILE A 49 15.49 25.14 80.97
CA ILE A 49 16.91 25.35 81.28
C ILE A 49 17.50 24.18 82.09
N TYR A 50 16.69 23.49 82.89
CA TYR A 50 17.17 22.46 83.83
C TYR A 50 17.02 21.03 83.30
N LEU A 51 16.26 20.82 82.22
CA LEU A 51 16.05 19.52 81.60
C LEU A 51 17.36 18.76 81.30
N LEU A 52 18.42 19.47 80.94
CA LEU A 52 19.71 18.85 80.60
C LEU A 52 20.44 18.23 81.81
N GLU A 53 20.07 18.57 83.05
CA GLU A 53 20.61 17.88 84.23
C GLU A 53 20.15 16.41 84.30
N ASP A 54 18.92 16.15 83.83
CA ASP A 54 18.27 14.83 83.82
C ASP A 54 18.48 14.06 82.49
N ILE A 55 19.41 14.52 81.65
CA ILE A 55 19.57 14.01 80.27
C ILE A 55 19.78 12.50 80.19
N THR A 56 20.53 11.92 81.12
CA THR A 56 20.81 10.47 81.13
C THR A 56 19.54 9.66 81.42
N ASP A 57 18.66 10.15 82.30
CA ASP A 57 17.41 9.50 82.65
C ASP A 57 16.40 9.62 81.50
N ILE A 58 16.38 10.79 80.83
CA ILE A 58 15.57 11.02 79.62
C ILE A 58 16.03 10.10 78.49
N ILE A 59 17.33 10.01 78.19
CA ILE A 59 17.86 9.12 77.15
C ILE A 59 17.63 7.63 77.50
N SER A 60 17.77 7.26 78.78
CA SER A 60 17.43 5.90 79.24
C SER A 60 15.95 5.58 79.01
N SER A 61 15.06 6.54 79.24
CA SER A 61 13.62 6.42 78.98
C SER A 61 13.32 6.29 77.47
N ILE A 62 13.97 7.09 76.62
CA ILE A 62 13.91 6.95 75.16
C ILE A 62 14.34 5.55 74.74
N ARG A 63 15.47 5.06 75.29
CA ARG A 63 16.00 3.72 75.00
C ARG A 63 15.00 2.62 75.35
N SER A 64 14.38 2.71 76.53
CA SER A 64 13.35 1.78 76.98
C SER A 64 12.15 1.75 76.04
N ARG A 65 11.62 2.92 75.64
CA ARG A 65 10.48 3.00 74.71
C ARG A 65 10.84 2.51 73.30
N TRP A 66 12.05 2.81 72.81
CA TRP A 66 12.55 2.27 71.54
C TRP A 66 12.59 0.73 71.56
N HIS A 67 13.07 0.12 72.64
CA HIS A 67 13.06 -1.33 72.78
C HIS A 67 11.64 -1.92 72.72
N CYS A 68 10.63 -1.23 73.24
CA CYS A 68 9.23 -1.64 73.08
C CYS A 68 8.80 -1.64 71.60
N ILE A 69 9.04 -0.53 70.88
CA ILE A 69 8.68 -0.41 69.44
C ILE A 69 9.42 -1.48 68.61
N GLN A 70 10.73 -1.62 68.82
CA GLN A 70 11.56 -2.60 68.13
C GLN A 70 11.15 -4.04 68.46
N GLY A 71 10.76 -4.32 69.71
CA GLY A 71 10.33 -5.63 70.16
C GLY A 71 9.02 -6.11 69.50
N VAL A 72 8.09 -5.21 69.21
CA VAL A 72 6.83 -5.53 68.50
C VAL A 72 7.11 -6.03 67.08
N VAL A 73 8.05 -5.40 66.36
CA VAL A 73 8.40 -5.78 64.98
C VAL A 73 9.31 -6.99 64.91
N LEU A 74 10.26 -7.15 65.84
CA LEU A 74 11.21 -8.27 65.81
C LEU A 74 10.60 -9.61 66.27
N ASN A 75 9.59 -9.57 67.15
CA ASN A 75 9.01 -10.79 67.73
C ASN A 75 7.65 -11.17 67.11
N ASP A 76 7.15 -10.44 66.10
CA ASP A 76 5.80 -10.58 65.50
C ASP A 76 4.67 -10.63 66.58
N ASN A 77 4.93 -10.10 67.78
CA ASN A 77 4.04 -10.18 68.94
C ASN A 77 3.02 -9.04 68.88
N ILE A 78 1.76 -9.39 68.56
CA ILE A 78 0.58 -8.51 68.58
C ILE A 78 0.11 -8.29 70.03
N VAL A 79 1.00 -7.86 70.92
CA VAL A 79 0.57 -7.40 72.24
C VAL A 79 0.08 -5.96 72.09
N THR A 80 -1.01 -5.63 72.78
CA THR A 80 -1.72 -4.35 72.90
C THR A 80 -0.89 -3.19 73.45
N ILE A 81 0.36 -3.06 73.00
CA ILE A 81 1.22 -1.92 73.29
C ILE A 81 0.89 -0.87 72.24
N ASP A 82 0.44 0.29 72.69
CA ASP A 82 0.20 1.44 71.84
C ASP A 82 1.54 2.00 71.34
N VAL A 83 1.99 1.49 70.18
CA VAL A 83 3.25 1.89 69.53
C VAL A 83 3.27 3.38 69.21
N LEU A 84 2.10 3.99 68.97
CA LEU A 84 1.98 5.41 68.65
C LEU A 84 2.35 6.28 69.85
N SER A 85 1.80 6.02 71.04
CA SER A 85 2.19 6.79 72.24
C SER A 85 3.65 6.60 72.63
N GLN A 86 4.26 5.44 72.32
CA GLN A 86 5.71 5.25 72.50
C GLN A 86 6.51 6.15 71.57
N ARG A 87 6.11 6.21 70.29
CA ARG A 87 6.74 7.06 69.28
C ARG A 87 6.57 8.54 69.60
N GLU A 88 5.38 8.98 70.02
CA GLU A 88 5.12 10.37 70.45
C GLU A 88 6.03 10.78 71.60
N PHE A 89 6.16 9.93 72.63
CA PHE A 89 7.06 10.18 73.75
C PHE A 89 8.51 10.39 73.30
N ILE A 90 9.00 9.52 72.40
CA ILE A 90 10.37 9.62 71.86
C ILE A 90 10.57 10.96 71.14
N ASN A 91 9.62 11.36 70.29
CA ASN A 91 9.69 12.62 69.55
C ASN A 91 9.71 13.83 70.49
N GLU A 92 8.78 13.89 71.45
CA GLU A 92 8.70 14.98 72.42
C GLU A 92 9.96 15.08 73.28
N ALA A 93 10.50 13.93 73.73
CA ALA A 93 11.74 13.89 74.50
C ALA A 93 12.93 14.45 73.69
N PHE A 94 13.10 14.04 72.43
CA PHE A 94 14.18 14.56 71.60
C PHE A 94 14.02 16.04 71.25
N LYS A 95 12.80 16.49 70.87
CA LYS A 95 12.51 17.91 70.64
C LYS A 95 12.88 18.73 71.88
N ALA A 96 12.49 18.25 73.07
CA ALA A 96 12.77 18.92 74.33
C ALA A 96 14.28 19.00 74.63
N ILE A 97 15.05 17.95 74.35
CA ILE A 97 16.52 17.95 74.49
C ILE A 97 17.14 18.99 73.53
N ILE A 98 16.78 18.96 72.24
CA ILE A 98 17.32 19.88 71.23
C ILE A 98 17.02 21.32 71.62
N TYR A 99 15.78 21.61 71.99
CA TYR A 99 15.34 22.95 72.39
C TYR A 99 16.03 23.45 73.66
N SER A 100 16.21 22.59 74.65
CA SER A 100 16.94 22.93 75.88
C SER A 100 18.42 23.20 75.60
N LEU A 101 19.02 22.43 74.68
CA LEU A 101 20.42 22.63 74.25
C LEU A 101 20.62 23.94 73.49
N LEU A 102 19.65 24.34 72.64
CA LEU A 102 19.70 25.62 71.92
C LEU A 102 19.58 26.84 72.84
N LEU A 103 18.91 26.70 73.99
CA LEU A 103 18.74 27.76 75.00
C LEU A 103 19.85 27.83 76.04
N CYS A 104 20.82 26.91 76.01
CA CYS A 104 21.88 26.83 77.00
C CYS A 104 22.98 27.88 76.74
N ASP A 105 23.35 28.64 77.76
CA ASP A 105 24.47 29.60 77.69
C ASP A 105 25.80 28.89 77.38
N ASN A 106 26.64 29.53 76.55
CA ASN A 106 27.87 28.95 76.02
C ASN A 106 28.81 28.35 77.10
N GLY A 107 28.82 28.88 78.33
CA GLY A 107 29.69 28.38 79.41
C GLY A 107 29.26 27.05 80.05
N ASN A 108 27.97 26.71 80.05
CA ASN A 108 27.45 25.44 80.58
C ASN A 108 27.22 24.40 79.48
N ARG A 109 27.16 24.83 78.22
CA ARG A 109 26.87 24.00 77.06
C ARG A 109 27.86 22.84 76.88
N ASP A 110 29.16 23.09 77.04
CA ASP A 110 30.21 22.08 76.81
C ASP A 110 30.07 20.87 77.76
N LYS A 111 29.73 21.11 79.03
CA LYS A 111 29.47 20.07 80.03
C LYS A 111 28.34 19.13 79.59
N TYR A 112 27.25 19.68 79.06
CA TYR A 112 26.11 18.87 78.63
C TYR A 112 26.37 18.20 77.27
N VAL A 113 27.12 18.85 76.37
CA VAL A 113 27.50 18.31 75.06
C VAL A 113 28.25 16.98 75.20
N GLU A 114 29.27 16.91 76.06
CA GLU A 114 30.02 15.66 76.29
C GLU A 114 29.12 14.53 76.81
N ARG A 115 28.22 14.86 77.76
CA ARG A 115 27.26 13.91 78.35
C ARG A 115 26.25 13.42 77.31
N ILE A 116 25.70 14.34 76.51
CA ILE A 116 24.77 14.04 75.42
C ILE A 116 25.44 13.11 74.39
N ILE A 117 26.65 13.42 73.92
CA ILE A 117 27.36 12.59 72.94
C ILE A 117 27.57 11.17 73.49
N LYS A 118 28.00 11.05 74.75
CA LYS A 118 28.22 9.74 75.40
C LYS A 118 26.92 8.92 75.46
N ASP A 119 25.83 9.54 75.91
CA ASP A 119 24.54 8.86 76.08
C ASP A 119 23.89 8.56 74.72
N LEU A 120 24.05 9.43 73.71
CA LEU A 120 23.63 9.18 72.34
C LEU A 120 24.38 8.01 71.70
N LYS A 121 25.68 7.85 71.99
CA LYS A 121 26.45 6.69 71.50
C LYS A 121 25.92 5.38 72.09
N ILE A 122 25.54 5.39 73.37
CA ILE A 122 24.90 4.23 74.02
C ILE A 122 23.54 3.94 73.39
N LEU A 123 22.73 4.99 73.15
CA LEU A 123 21.42 4.87 72.51
C LEU A 123 21.55 4.33 71.09
N PHE A 124 22.43 4.90 70.27
CA PHE A 124 22.66 4.46 68.90
C PHE A 124 23.09 3.00 68.82
N ASN A 125 23.95 2.54 69.73
CA ASN A 125 24.37 1.14 69.81
C ASN A 125 23.22 0.18 70.22
N SER A 126 22.15 0.69 70.83
CA SER A 126 20.97 -0.11 71.19
C SER A 126 19.95 -0.26 70.05
N ILE A 127 20.05 0.56 69.01
CA ILE A 127 19.23 0.48 67.81
C ILE A 127 19.75 -0.66 66.94
N VAL A 128 18.92 -1.65 66.65
CA VAL A 128 19.30 -2.73 65.75
C VAL A 128 19.40 -2.16 64.33
N PRO A 129 20.57 -2.24 63.67
CA PRO A 129 20.70 -1.79 62.30
C PRO A 129 19.75 -2.54 61.38
N VAL A 130 19.11 -1.84 60.44
CA VAL A 130 18.26 -2.44 59.40
C VAL A 130 19.01 -3.50 58.61
N SER A 131 20.32 -3.33 58.42
CA SER A 131 21.18 -4.31 57.76
C SER A 131 21.27 -5.67 58.48
N LYS A 132 20.86 -5.76 59.75
CA LYS A 132 20.82 -7.01 60.53
C LYS A 132 19.42 -7.65 60.56
N LEU A 133 18.41 -6.99 59.98
CA LEU A 133 17.05 -7.53 59.91
C LEU A 133 16.94 -8.61 58.83
N SER A 134 16.04 -9.58 59.03
CA SER A 134 15.77 -10.61 58.03
C SER A 134 15.00 -10.04 56.83
N GLN A 135 15.18 -10.63 55.64
CA GLN A 135 14.51 -10.20 54.40
C GLN A 135 12.97 -10.16 54.50
N PRO A 136 12.28 -11.11 55.15
CA PRO A 136 10.82 -11.04 55.31
C PRO A 136 10.37 -9.83 56.12
N ILE A 137 11.08 -9.49 57.20
CA ILE A 137 10.79 -8.31 58.03
C ILE A 137 11.04 -7.05 57.21
N LEU A 138 12.17 -6.99 56.49
CA LEU A 138 12.51 -5.85 55.63
C LEU A 138 11.46 -5.62 54.54
N GLY A 139 10.95 -6.71 53.94
CA GLY A 139 9.81 -6.66 53.03
C GLY A 139 8.55 -6.08 53.69
N LYS A 140 8.15 -6.58 54.86
CA LYS A 140 6.97 -6.04 55.58
C LYS A 140 7.14 -4.54 55.89
N ILE A 141 8.33 -4.12 56.31
CA ILE A 141 8.71 -2.72 56.58
C ILE A 141 8.53 -1.86 55.33
N THR A 142 9.13 -2.26 54.20
CA THR A 142 9.13 -1.42 52.99
C THR A 142 7.81 -1.39 52.21
N SER A 143 6.90 -2.35 52.42
CA SER A 143 5.53 -2.30 51.83
C SER A 143 4.45 -1.77 52.75
N SER A 144 4.76 -1.41 53.99
CA SER A 144 3.76 -0.92 54.91
C SER A 144 3.24 0.47 54.47
N THR A 145 2.12 0.49 53.74
CA THR A 145 1.38 1.72 53.35
C THR A 145 0.21 2.01 54.29
N GLY A 146 -0.06 1.11 55.24
CA GLY A 146 -1.29 1.06 56.03
C GLY A 146 -1.33 1.96 57.26
N GLY A 147 -1.12 3.28 57.09
CA GLY A 147 -1.47 4.31 58.08
C GLY A 147 -0.97 4.11 59.52
N LEU A 148 -1.48 4.93 60.45
CA LEU A 148 -1.01 4.99 61.84
C LEU A 148 -1.14 3.67 62.63
N ASN A 149 -1.96 2.72 62.16
CA ASN A 149 -2.26 1.48 62.88
C ASN A 149 -1.33 0.31 62.51
N CYS A 150 -0.43 0.46 61.53
CA CYS A 150 0.49 -0.60 61.14
C CYS A 150 1.79 -0.57 61.98
N PRO A 151 2.14 -1.63 62.73
CA PRO A 151 3.36 -1.64 63.55
C PRO A 151 4.66 -1.51 62.73
N PHE A 152 4.71 -2.10 61.54
CA PHE A 152 5.86 -1.99 60.64
C PHE A 152 6.03 -0.57 60.08
N TYR A 153 4.92 0.12 59.81
CA TYR A 153 4.92 1.52 59.42
C TYR A 153 5.45 2.39 60.57
N GLN A 154 4.91 2.20 61.78
CA GLN A 154 5.33 2.95 62.95
C GLN A 154 6.80 2.70 63.28
N TYR A 155 7.29 1.46 63.14
CA TYR A 155 8.69 1.13 63.34
C TYR A 155 9.60 1.84 62.34
N LEU A 156 9.30 1.80 61.03
CA LEU A 156 10.13 2.47 60.01
C LEU A 156 10.24 3.96 60.28
N HIS A 157 9.12 4.62 60.57
CA HIS A 157 9.10 6.06 60.76
C HIS A 157 9.70 6.46 62.10
N SER A 158 9.50 5.67 63.17
CA SER A 158 10.21 5.85 64.44
C SER A 158 11.72 5.65 64.28
N PHE A 159 12.14 4.68 63.46
CA PHE A 159 13.55 4.44 63.15
C PHE A 159 14.17 5.65 62.44
N LEU A 160 13.50 6.20 61.42
CA LEU A 160 13.94 7.41 60.72
C LEU A 160 13.98 8.62 61.67
N GLU A 161 13.01 8.77 62.58
CA GLU A 161 12.98 9.82 63.61
C GLU A 161 14.15 9.70 64.58
N MET A 162 14.39 8.51 65.12
CA MET A 162 15.54 8.25 65.99
C MET A 162 16.83 8.67 65.30
N LEU A 163 17.05 8.23 64.05
CA LEU A 163 18.24 8.60 63.29
C LEU A 163 18.29 10.11 62.99
N TYR A 164 17.17 10.73 62.67
CA TYR A 164 17.05 12.18 62.43
C TYR A 164 17.47 12.99 63.66
N TYR A 165 16.88 12.71 64.83
CA TYR A 165 17.22 13.44 66.05
C TYR A 165 18.66 13.18 66.51
N ILE A 166 19.14 11.94 66.41
CA ILE A 166 20.54 11.62 66.71
C ILE A 166 21.47 12.40 65.77
N THR A 167 21.16 12.47 64.47
CA THR A 167 21.95 13.24 63.48
C THR A 167 21.97 14.73 63.83
N LEU A 168 20.82 15.31 64.18
CA LEU A 168 20.73 16.72 64.58
C LEU A 168 21.48 17.02 65.87
N LEU A 169 21.39 16.15 66.88
CA LEU A 169 22.11 16.35 68.13
C LEU A 169 23.62 16.21 67.93
N HIS A 170 24.09 15.27 67.09
CA HIS A 170 25.51 15.18 66.72
C HIS A 170 25.99 16.47 66.04
N TYR A 171 25.16 17.06 65.17
CA TYR A 171 25.45 18.35 64.54
C TYR A 171 25.52 19.49 65.57
N LEU A 172 24.51 19.63 66.43
CA LEU A 172 24.42 20.70 67.44
C LEU A 172 25.49 20.63 68.54
N CYS A 173 25.96 19.42 68.81
CA CYS A 173 27.02 19.14 69.78
C CYS A 173 28.43 19.38 69.21
N GLY A 174 28.58 19.77 67.94
CA GLY A 174 29.89 20.12 67.36
C GLY A 174 30.86 18.94 67.27
N VAL A 175 30.35 17.73 67.01
CA VAL A 175 31.17 16.52 66.90
C VAL A 175 32.23 16.67 65.79
N THR A 176 33.42 16.12 66.03
CA THR A 176 34.53 16.16 65.04
C THR A 176 34.14 15.50 63.72
N VAL A 177 34.71 16.00 62.62
CA VAL A 177 34.46 15.52 61.26
C VAL A 177 34.65 14.00 61.12
N GLU A 178 35.67 13.44 61.77
CA GLU A 178 35.97 11.98 61.76
C GLU A 178 34.88 11.14 62.44
N ASN A 179 34.39 11.59 63.58
CA ASN A 179 33.31 10.87 64.30
C ASN A 179 31.98 11.00 63.54
N THR A 180 31.73 12.14 62.90
CA THR A 180 30.59 12.33 62.01
C THR A 180 30.66 11.40 60.82
N GLU A 181 31.83 11.18 60.22
CA GLU A 181 32.01 10.24 59.10
C GLU A 181 31.59 8.81 59.46
N VAL A 182 32.07 8.30 60.61
CA VAL A 182 31.73 6.95 61.10
C VAL A 182 30.23 6.82 61.36
N PHE A 183 29.61 7.85 61.92
CA PHE A 183 28.18 7.88 62.16
C PHE A 183 27.39 7.90 60.84
N LEU A 184 27.76 8.78 59.91
CA LEU A 184 27.13 8.88 58.58
C LEU A 184 27.26 7.56 57.80
N GLU A 185 28.37 6.84 57.92
CA GLU A 185 28.56 5.54 57.28
C GLU A 185 27.49 4.54 57.74
N SER A 186 27.24 4.48 59.05
CA SER A 186 26.16 3.63 59.59
C SER A 186 24.78 4.10 59.12
N VAL A 187 24.50 5.41 59.10
CA VAL A 187 23.21 5.95 58.63
C VAL A 187 22.98 5.63 57.16
N ILE A 188 23.94 5.93 56.28
CA ILE A 188 23.82 5.68 54.83
C ILE A 188 23.73 4.19 54.54
N LYS A 189 24.42 3.34 55.30
CA LYS A 189 24.29 1.87 55.19
C LYS A 189 22.87 1.40 55.50
N ASN A 190 22.23 1.94 56.53
CA ASN A 190 20.84 1.62 56.84
C ASN A 190 19.88 2.12 55.75
N LEU A 191 20.09 3.34 55.23
CA LEU A 191 19.29 3.88 54.13
C LEU A 191 19.44 3.04 52.85
N SER A 192 20.67 2.65 52.51
CA SER A 192 20.97 1.77 51.38
C SER A 192 20.15 0.48 51.43
N VAL A 193 20.10 -0.19 52.59
CA VAL A 193 19.32 -1.43 52.75
C VAL A 193 17.82 -1.21 52.57
N ILE A 194 17.28 -0.10 53.09
CA ILE A 194 15.86 0.27 52.92
C ILE A 194 15.55 0.49 51.44
N VAL A 195 16.36 1.31 50.76
CA VAL A 195 16.16 1.65 49.34
C VAL A 195 16.35 0.42 48.45
N LYS A 196 17.33 -0.45 48.77
CA LYS A 196 17.59 -1.71 48.04
C LYS A 196 16.41 -2.66 48.11
N SER A 197 15.77 -2.78 49.28
CA SER A 197 14.57 -3.60 49.44
C SER A 197 13.41 -3.09 48.58
N THR A 198 13.22 -1.76 48.49
CA THR A 198 12.21 -1.17 47.59
C THR A 198 12.57 -1.38 46.11
N PHE A 199 13.84 -1.22 45.76
CA PHE A 199 14.35 -1.43 44.40
C PHE A 199 14.10 -2.86 43.90
N ASN A 200 14.43 -3.88 44.71
CA ASN A 200 14.28 -5.29 44.32
C ASN A 200 12.81 -5.75 44.14
N ARG A 201 11.83 -4.99 44.64
CA ARG A 201 10.40 -5.35 44.59
C ARG A 201 9.65 -4.77 43.40
N THR A 202 10.24 -3.79 42.74
CA THR A 202 9.61 -3.08 41.63
C THR A 202 10.22 -3.56 40.33
N ASN A 203 9.39 -3.92 39.35
CA ASN A 203 9.89 -4.15 38.00
C ASN A 203 10.51 -2.84 37.51
N TYR A 204 11.75 -2.90 37.03
CA TYR A 204 12.63 -1.80 36.62
C TYR A 204 12.02 -0.73 35.69
N LEU A 205 10.80 -0.95 35.20
CA LEU A 205 10.04 -0.16 34.24
C LEU A 205 9.05 0.84 34.87
N THR A 206 8.86 0.82 36.20
CA THR A 206 8.00 1.79 36.91
C THR A 206 8.84 2.81 37.66
N THR A 207 8.39 4.07 37.74
CA THR A 207 9.04 5.12 38.55
C THR A 207 9.07 4.67 40.02
N ILE A 208 10.19 4.09 40.42
CA ILE A 208 10.47 3.69 41.80
C ILE A 208 10.56 5.00 42.61
N ASN A 209 9.55 5.26 43.42
CA ASN A 209 9.56 6.39 44.34
C ASN A 209 9.91 5.88 45.74
N MET A 210 11.04 6.36 46.27
CA MET A 210 11.35 6.21 47.70
C MET A 210 10.22 6.87 48.52
N CYS A 211 9.84 6.33 49.69
CA CYS A 211 8.91 7.06 50.59
C CYS A 211 9.49 8.43 50.89
N GLU A 212 8.63 9.45 50.89
CA GLU A 212 9.01 10.85 51.10
C GLU A 212 9.79 11.03 52.41
N CYS A 213 9.45 10.28 53.46
CA CYS A 213 10.21 10.25 54.71
C CYS A 213 11.69 9.89 54.50
N VAL A 214 11.99 8.87 53.68
CA VAL A 214 13.36 8.45 53.38
C VAL A 214 14.07 9.53 52.56
N LYS A 215 13.38 10.17 51.60
CA LYS A 215 13.93 11.28 50.81
C LYS A 215 14.29 12.48 51.69
N LEU A 216 13.36 12.93 52.54
CA LEU A 216 13.55 14.08 53.43
C LEU A 216 14.63 13.83 54.49
N PHE A 217 14.72 12.61 55.01
CA PHE A 217 15.82 12.26 55.91
C PHE A 217 17.17 12.22 55.17
N THR A 218 17.21 11.66 53.96
CA THR A 218 18.44 11.68 53.12
C THR A 218 18.87 13.12 52.81
N LEU A 219 17.91 14.01 52.49
CA LEU A 219 18.15 15.45 52.32
C LEU A 219 18.74 16.09 53.58
N THR A 220 18.20 15.76 54.74
CA THR A 220 18.66 16.25 56.04
C THR A 220 20.11 15.84 56.29
N VAL A 221 20.42 14.55 56.12
CA VAL A 221 21.76 13.99 56.28
C VAL A 221 22.75 14.70 55.37
N GLN A 222 22.35 14.92 54.12
CA GLN A 222 23.18 15.62 53.14
C GLN A 222 23.41 17.09 53.50
N LEU A 223 22.37 17.84 53.87
CA LEU A 223 22.47 19.24 54.26
C LEU A 223 23.38 19.45 55.48
N ILE A 224 23.27 18.56 56.47
CA ILE A 224 24.13 18.57 57.66
C ILE A 224 25.58 18.28 57.27
N ALA A 225 25.82 17.25 56.46
CA ALA A 225 27.16 16.92 55.98
C ALA A 225 27.80 18.07 55.19
N GLU A 226 27.04 18.75 54.33
CA GLU A 226 27.47 19.95 53.60
C GLU A 226 27.78 21.14 54.51
N LYS A 227 27.09 21.27 55.65
CA LYS A 227 27.30 22.34 56.62
C LYS A 227 28.52 22.09 57.51
N MET A 228 28.81 20.83 57.85
CA MET A 228 29.92 20.44 58.74
C MET A 228 31.27 20.40 58.02
N ASP A 229 31.28 20.11 56.72
CA ASP A 229 32.50 20.05 55.91
C ASP A 229 32.50 21.16 54.87
N VAL A 230 33.35 22.17 55.07
CA VAL A 230 33.51 23.32 54.15
C VAL A 230 33.99 22.85 52.77
N THR A 231 34.71 21.72 52.67
CA THR A 231 35.09 21.13 51.39
C THR A 231 33.92 20.44 50.69
N GLY A 232 32.85 20.12 51.42
CA GLY A 232 31.62 19.51 50.95
C GLY A 232 31.79 18.09 50.39
N SER A 233 32.84 17.38 50.80
CA SER A 233 33.24 16.08 50.22
C SER A 233 32.89 14.88 51.11
N ILE A 234 32.69 15.08 52.41
CA ILE A 234 32.44 14.00 53.37
C ILE A 234 31.24 13.13 52.99
N PHE A 235 30.13 13.73 52.56
CA PHE A 235 28.93 12.98 52.18
C PHE A 235 29.21 12.01 51.03
N TRP A 236 29.85 12.48 49.96
CA TRP A 236 30.18 11.65 48.82
C TRP A 236 31.24 10.59 49.14
N ARG A 237 32.22 10.89 50.01
CA ARG A 237 33.22 9.91 50.46
C ARG A 237 32.54 8.74 51.18
N VAL A 238 31.64 9.03 52.12
CA VAL A 238 30.89 8.00 52.84
C VAL A 238 29.94 7.25 51.90
N PHE A 239 29.19 7.97 51.07
CA PHE A 239 28.27 7.38 50.11
C PHE A 239 28.97 6.38 49.19
N ASN A 240 30.13 6.77 48.63
CA ASN A 240 30.93 5.93 47.75
C ASN A 240 31.42 4.68 48.47
N LYS A 241 31.93 4.82 49.71
CA LYS A 241 32.41 3.71 50.53
C LYS A 241 31.30 2.70 50.84
N VAL A 242 30.09 3.17 51.19
CA VAL A 242 28.96 2.30 51.53
C VAL A 242 28.46 1.52 50.31
N LEU A 243 28.46 2.12 49.13
CA LEU A 243 27.93 1.51 47.91
C LEU A 243 29.01 0.86 47.02
N GLU A 244 30.26 0.85 47.46
CA GLU A 244 31.38 0.32 46.69
C GLU A 244 31.16 -1.14 46.29
N THR A 245 30.61 -1.97 47.19
CA THR A 245 30.36 -3.40 46.97
C THR A 245 28.95 -3.74 46.49
N GLU A 246 28.09 -2.73 46.33
CA GLU A 246 26.70 -2.92 45.94
C GLU A 246 26.54 -3.09 44.42
N PRO A 247 25.52 -3.84 43.93
CA PRO A 247 25.31 -4.07 42.51
C PRO A 247 25.19 -2.75 41.72
N PRO A 248 25.75 -2.66 40.51
CA PRO A 248 25.90 -1.40 39.80
C PRO A 248 24.55 -0.73 39.49
N LEU A 249 23.53 -1.48 39.05
CA LEU A 249 22.21 -0.91 38.79
C LEU A 249 21.58 -0.24 40.02
N PHE A 250 21.64 -0.92 41.17
CA PHE A 250 21.12 -0.37 42.42
C PHE A 250 21.93 0.85 42.88
N ALA A 251 23.27 0.76 42.81
CA ALA A 251 24.14 1.86 43.19
C ALA A 251 23.91 3.11 42.33
N LEU A 252 23.76 2.95 41.02
CA LEU A 252 23.43 4.03 40.08
C LEU A 252 22.02 4.59 40.32
N TYR A 253 21.06 3.73 40.63
CA TYR A 253 19.71 4.15 41.01
C TYR A 253 19.74 5.00 42.28
N PHE A 254 20.46 4.57 43.32
CA PHE A 254 20.54 5.33 44.56
C PHE A 254 21.29 6.66 44.35
N LEU A 255 22.36 6.66 43.54
CA LEU A 255 23.06 7.87 43.12
C LEU A 255 22.10 8.86 42.42
N LYS A 256 21.26 8.39 41.51
CA LYS A 256 20.20 9.20 40.87
C LYS A 256 19.27 9.82 41.90
N GLN A 257 18.75 9.02 42.83
CA GLN A 257 17.80 9.50 43.84
C GLN A 257 18.42 10.55 44.76
N VAL A 258 19.65 10.32 45.23
CA VAL A 258 20.39 11.29 46.06
C VAL A 258 20.69 12.57 45.31
N SER A 259 21.02 12.48 44.02
CA SER A 259 21.29 13.66 43.19
C SER A 259 20.01 14.47 42.92
N LEU A 260 18.85 13.83 42.76
CA LEU A 260 17.58 14.54 42.64
C LEU A 260 17.25 15.35 43.90
N ILE A 261 17.61 14.83 45.08
CA ILE A 261 17.38 15.50 46.36
C ILE A 261 18.21 16.81 46.49
N GLN A 262 19.31 16.95 45.75
CA GLN A 262 20.08 18.22 45.69
C GLN A 262 19.31 19.39 45.06
N CYS A 263 18.19 19.13 44.40
CA CYS A 263 17.30 20.16 43.86
C CYS A 263 16.51 20.88 44.97
N TYR A 264 16.53 20.39 46.21
CA TYR A 264 15.80 21.01 47.32
C TYR A 264 16.71 21.93 48.15
N ASN A 265 16.16 22.96 48.80
CA ASN A 265 16.91 23.83 49.71
C ASN A 265 16.77 23.39 51.19
N SER A 266 17.30 24.17 52.15
CA SER A 266 17.18 23.90 53.59
C SER A 266 15.77 24.12 54.17
N LYS A 267 14.84 24.63 53.36
CA LYS A 267 13.39 24.68 53.63
C LYS A 267 12.64 23.57 52.90
N PHE A 268 13.35 22.60 52.33
CA PHE A 268 12.77 21.50 51.54
C PHE A 268 11.90 21.97 50.37
N GLU A 269 12.16 23.17 49.85
CA GLU A 269 11.53 23.70 48.64
C GLU A 269 12.37 23.29 47.43
N ASP A 270 11.71 22.83 46.37
CA ASP A 270 12.37 22.52 45.10
C ASP A 270 12.82 23.82 44.42
N ILE A 271 14.13 24.05 44.40
CA ILE A 271 14.79 25.17 43.74
C ILE A 271 15.24 24.81 42.30
N GLY A 272 14.95 23.59 41.86
CA GLY A 272 15.16 23.09 40.51
C GLY A 272 16.62 22.78 40.16
N TYR A 273 16.82 22.37 38.90
CA TYR A 273 18.10 21.88 38.35
C TYR A 273 19.21 22.94 38.28
N LYS A 274 18.90 24.22 38.55
CA LYS A 274 19.87 25.31 38.53
C LYS A 274 20.53 25.56 39.89
N SER A 275 20.15 24.80 40.92
CA SER A 275 20.74 24.86 42.26
C SER A 275 22.27 24.73 42.22
N ASP A 276 22.97 25.54 43.02
CA ASP A 276 24.42 25.44 43.22
C ASP A 276 24.81 24.34 44.21
N ARG A 277 23.81 23.72 44.88
CA ARG A 277 24.01 22.53 45.71
C ARG A 277 24.23 21.26 44.88
N ILE A 278 23.82 21.26 43.61
CA ILE A 278 23.98 20.10 42.74
C ILE A 278 25.46 19.92 42.45
N LYS A 279 26.09 18.98 43.15
CA LYS A 279 27.51 18.64 43.03
C LYS A 279 27.65 17.26 42.42
N PRO A 280 28.26 17.12 41.24
CA PRO A 280 28.34 15.84 40.56
C PRO A 280 29.35 14.89 41.22
N ASN A 281 29.05 13.60 41.19
CA ASN A 281 29.93 12.54 41.68
C ASN A 281 30.37 11.62 40.53
N TYR A 282 31.07 12.22 39.56
CA TYR A 282 31.50 11.53 38.36
C TYR A 282 32.47 10.38 38.63
N THR A 283 33.27 10.44 39.70
CA THR A 283 34.22 9.38 40.06
C THR A 283 33.49 8.09 40.43
N PHE A 284 32.41 8.18 41.21
CA PHE A 284 31.58 7.03 41.54
C PHE A 284 30.75 6.54 40.35
N LEU A 285 30.22 7.48 39.54
CA LEU A 285 29.51 7.14 38.30
C LEU A 285 30.43 6.35 37.35
N GLU A 286 31.65 6.82 37.12
CA GLU A 286 32.65 6.15 36.29
C GLU A 286 32.97 4.74 36.82
N PHE A 287 33.19 4.59 38.12
CA PHE A 287 33.45 3.31 38.76
C PHE A 287 32.31 2.31 38.53
N LYS A 288 31.06 2.70 38.81
CA LYS A 288 29.89 1.83 38.67
C LYS A 288 29.46 1.58 37.23
N ILE A 289 29.67 2.52 36.32
CA ILE A 289 29.47 2.28 34.88
C ILE A 289 30.48 1.25 34.38
N LYS A 290 31.77 1.37 34.74
CA LYS A 290 32.76 0.36 34.33
C LYS A 290 32.39 -1.02 34.84
N GLU A 291 31.91 -1.14 36.07
CA GLU A 291 31.40 -2.39 36.63
C GLU A 291 30.19 -2.93 35.85
N LEU A 292 29.22 -2.06 35.51
CA LEU A 292 28.04 -2.41 34.70
C LEU A 292 28.42 -2.89 33.29
N LEU A 293 29.55 -2.46 32.73
CA LEU A 293 29.94 -2.80 31.36
C LEU A 293 30.74 -4.12 31.24
N LEU A 294 31.07 -4.80 32.35
CA LEU A 294 31.96 -5.97 32.32
C LEU A 294 31.30 -7.26 31.81
N ASP A 295 30.03 -7.53 32.15
CA ASP A 295 29.32 -8.72 31.65
C ASP A 295 27.80 -8.57 31.85
N THR A 296 27.14 -7.90 30.91
CA THR A 296 25.73 -7.51 31.07
C THR A 296 24.98 -7.64 29.74
N ASP A 297 23.75 -8.16 29.84
CA ASP A 297 22.81 -8.26 28.73
C ASP A 297 22.26 -6.87 28.35
N CYS A 298 21.73 -6.72 27.13
CA CYS A 298 21.39 -5.39 26.66
C CYS A 298 20.13 -4.79 27.30
N ASP A 299 19.26 -5.59 27.94
CA ASP A 299 18.10 -5.05 28.67
C ASP A 299 18.55 -4.39 29.99
N THR A 300 19.47 -5.05 30.69
CA THR A 300 20.12 -4.50 31.89
C THR A 300 20.92 -3.24 31.56
N LEU A 301 21.59 -3.18 30.40
CA LEU A 301 22.28 -1.96 29.92
C LEU A 301 21.29 -0.82 29.62
N ALA A 302 20.20 -1.09 28.90
CA ALA A 302 19.17 -0.11 28.61
C ALA A 302 18.58 0.48 29.92
N CYS A 303 18.30 -0.39 30.91
CA CYS A 303 17.88 0.03 32.23
C CYS A 303 18.92 0.94 32.91
N GLY A 304 20.20 0.56 32.89
CA GLY A 304 21.29 1.34 33.45
C GLY A 304 21.43 2.73 32.80
N LEU A 305 21.35 2.80 31.47
CA LEU A 305 21.42 4.06 30.71
C LEU A 305 20.24 4.98 31.05
N ASN A 306 19.02 4.44 31.15
CA ASN A 306 17.83 5.19 31.56
C ASN A 306 17.89 5.67 33.04
N ILE A 307 18.59 4.94 33.91
CA ILE A 307 18.84 5.38 35.29
C ILE A 307 19.77 6.60 35.29
N ILE A 308 20.83 6.60 34.50
CA ILE A 308 21.82 7.69 34.48
C ILE A 308 21.45 8.88 33.58
N GLU A 309 20.47 8.74 32.68
CA GLU A 309 20.03 9.81 31.78
C GLU A 309 19.75 11.13 32.51
N PRO A 310 18.94 11.18 33.60
CA PRO A 310 18.66 12.44 34.28
C PRO A 310 19.90 13.05 34.96
N LEU A 311 20.89 12.22 35.30
CA LEU A 311 22.16 12.69 35.83
C LEU A 311 22.94 13.43 34.74
N LEU A 312 23.11 12.81 33.58
CA LEU A 312 23.97 13.31 32.50
C LEU A 312 23.32 14.42 31.67
N CYS A 313 22.01 14.33 31.41
CA CYS A 313 21.30 15.25 30.53
C CYS A 313 20.59 16.39 31.27
N ARG A 314 20.48 16.36 32.61
CA ARG A 314 19.72 17.38 33.36
C ARG A 314 20.46 17.89 34.59
N LEU A 315 20.73 17.02 35.56
CA LEU A 315 21.25 17.43 36.87
C LEU A 315 22.69 17.91 36.81
N TRP A 316 23.57 17.12 36.21
CA TRP A 316 25.02 17.40 36.19
C TRP A 316 25.47 18.07 34.90
N LEU A 317 24.52 18.67 34.17
CA LEU A 317 24.81 19.25 32.88
C LEU A 317 25.90 20.32 33.03
N LYS A 318 25.80 21.23 34.01
CA LYS A 318 26.71 22.37 34.27
C LYS A 318 28.22 22.08 34.08
N GLU A 319 28.71 20.95 34.58
CA GLU A 319 30.14 20.58 34.53
C GLU A 319 30.53 19.66 33.37
N GLY A 320 29.55 19.08 32.65
CA GLY A 320 29.67 18.25 31.45
C GLY A 320 30.97 17.46 31.29
N LYS A 321 30.99 16.17 31.68
CA LYS A 321 32.16 15.29 31.49
C LYS A 321 32.02 14.30 30.33
N ILE A 322 32.84 14.49 29.29
CA ILE A 322 32.88 13.61 28.11
C ILE A 322 33.40 12.20 28.42
N GLU A 323 34.20 12.04 29.47
CA GLU A 323 34.89 10.80 29.82
C GLU A 323 33.90 9.64 30.07
N ILE A 324 32.71 9.94 30.61
CA ILE A 324 31.65 8.94 30.81
C ILE A 324 31.18 8.36 29.47
N PHE A 325 30.92 9.22 28.48
CA PHE A 325 30.50 8.79 27.14
C PHE A 325 31.61 8.03 26.41
N GLN A 326 32.86 8.40 26.65
CA GLN A 326 34.02 7.70 26.09
C GLN A 326 34.15 6.27 26.63
N ILE A 327 33.88 6.07 27.93
CA ILE A 327 33.87 4.72 28.55
C ILE A 327 32.78 3.85 27.92
N ILE A 328 31.57 4.40 27.76
CA ILE A 328 30.44 3.68 27.17
C ILE A 328 30.72 3.37 25.68
N TRP A 329 31.31 4.31 24.94
CA TRP A 329 31.71 4.09 23.55
C TRP A 329 32.77 2.99 23.39
N ASP A 330 33.79 2.95 24.25
CA ASP A 330 34.82 1.91 24.21
C ASP A 330 34.26 0.50 24.40
N PHE A 331 33.14 0.39 25.12
CA PHE A 331 32.39 -0.84 25.25
C PHE A 331 31.63 -1.16 23.95
N TYR A 332 30.84 -0.20 23.43
CA TYR A 332 30.04 -0.43 22.22
C TYR A 332 30.89 -0.65 20.96
N SER A 333 32.03 0.02 20.81
CA SER A 333 32.92 -0.13 19.64
C SER A 333 33.43 -1.57 19.48
N LYS A 334 33.56 -2.31 20.58
CA LYS A 334 33.89 -3.75 20.56
C LYS A 334 32.69 -4.61 20.19
N ARG A 335 31.47 -4.19 20.53
CA ARG A 335 30.21 -4.94 20.43
C ARG A 335 29.25 -4.48 19.32
N LEU A 336 29.69 -3.66 18.36
CA LEU A 336 28.84 -3.12 17.29
C LEU A 336 28.00 -4.17 16.53
N ASN A 337 28.47 -5.42 16.43
CA ASN A 337 27.77 -6.50 15.73
C ASN A 337 26.67 -7.20 16.55
N ILE A 338 26.49 -6.81 17.83
CA ILE A 338 25.53 -7.42 18.77
C ILE A 338 24.30 -6.52 18.87
N SER A 339 23.12 -7.11 18.85
CA SER A 339 21.84 -6.42 19.05
C SER A 339 20.86 -7.34 19.77
N ASN A 340 19.92 -6.78 20.53
CA ASN A 340 18.78 -7.50 21.09
C ASN A 340 17.67 -7.77 20.07
N LYS A 341 17.71 -7.16 18.88
CA LYS A 341 16.71 -7.35 17.82
C LYS A 341 17.16 -8.41 16.82
N SER A 342 16.31 -9.39 16.53
CA SER A 342 16.60 -10.51 15.61
C SER A 342 16.58 -10.12 14.13
N SER A 343 15.95 -9.00 13.74
CA SER A 343 15.82 -8.58 12.34
C SER A 343 16.69 -7.37 11.99
N CYS A 344 17.58 -7.52 11.01
CA CYS A 344 18.39 -6.43 10.47
C CYS A 344 17.69 -5.65 9.33
N ASN A 345 16.68 -6.24 8.69
CA ASN A 345 15.95 -5.63 7.58
C ASN A 345 14.88 -4.66 8.08
N ILE A 346 15.29 -3.40 8.22
CA ILE A 346 14.41 -2.29 8.57
C ILE A 346 14.24 -1.40 7.33
N SER A 347 13.01 -0.94 7.08
CA SER A 347 12.73 0.00 5.99
C SER A 347 13.41 1.35 6.24
N PRO A 348 13.77 2.11 5.19
CA PRO A 348 14.39 3.43 5.37
C PRO A 348 13.55 4.41 6.18
N VAL A 349 12.23 4.37 6.02
CA VAL A 349 11.30 5.21 6.80
C VAL A 349 11.44 4.89 8.28
N HIS A 350 11.43 3.61 8.67
CA HIS A 350 11.56 3.22 10.07
C HIS A 350 12.96 3.54 10.63
N LEU A 351 14.03 3.46 9.82
CA LEU A 351 15.35 3.92 10.24
C LEU A 351 15.36 5.42 10.56
N VAL A 352 14.66 6.24 9.76
CA VAL A 352 14.54 7.68 10.04
C VAL A 352 13.65 7.93 11.27
N GLU A 353 12.61 7.15 11.52
CA GLU A 353 11.81 7.24 12.76
C GLU A 353 12.63 6.89 14.01
N ILE A 354 13.50 5.88 13.92
CA ILE A 354 14.46 5.55 15.00
C ILE A 354 15.39 6.74 15.22
N LEU A 355 15.90 7.34 14.15
CA LEU A 355 16.75 8.54 14.25
C LEU A 355 16.01 9.71 14.91
N ASP A 356 14.75 9.97 14.55
CA ASP A 356 13.93 10.99 15.21
C ASP A 356 13.76 10.68 16.71
N SER A 357 13.57 9.41 17.08
CA SER A 357 13.50 8.99 18.49
C SER A 357 14.83 9.24 19.22
N ILE A 358 15.97 8.92 18.60
CA ILE A 358 17.30 9.19 19.16
C ILE A 358 17.52 10.69 19.40
N LEU A 359 17.10 11.54 18.45
CA LEU A 359 17.34 12.98 18.51
C LEU A 359 16.42 13.71 19.49
N TYR A 360 15.16 13.28 19.62
CA TYR A 360 14.14 14.03 20.36
C TYR A 360 13.58 13.32 21.59
N ALA A 361 13.66 11.98 21.65
CA ALA A 361 13.11 11.18 22.75
C ALA A 361 13.97 9.93 23.09
N PRO A 362 15.25 10.09 23.51
CA PRO A 362 16.16 8.96 23.75
C PRO A 362 15.63 7.87 24.69
N LYS A 363 14.83 8.27 25.68
CA LYS A 363 14.22 7.37 26.68
C LYS A 363 13.21 6.38 26.09
N ASP A 364 12.63 6.71 24.94
CA ASP A 364 11.61 5.90 24.25
C ASP A 364 12.27 4.93 23.25
N CYS A 365 13.58 5.03 23.04
CA CYS A 365 14.36 4.09 22.27
C CYS A 365 14.33 2.70 22.92
N LYS A 366 14.32 1.67 22.07
CA LYS A 366 14.15 0.27 22.51
C LYS A 366 15.48 -0.45 22.67
N GLU A 367 16.52 0.03 21.99
CA GLU A 367 17.85 -0.57 22.01
C GLU A 367 18.79 0.27 22.85
N ASP A 368 19.64 -0.39 23.64
CA ASP A 368 20.61 0.26 24.52
C ASP A 368 21.60 1.15 23.75
N PHE A 369 22.03 0.71 22.55
CA PHE A 369 22.86 1.53 21.66
C PHE A 369 22.14 2.81 21.19
N GLU A 370 20.84 2.72 20.87
CA GLU A 370 20.03 3.89 20.47
C GLU A 370 19.93 4.89 21.64
N ILE A 371 19.68 4.41 22.87
CA ILE A 371 19.65 5.24 24.08
C ILE A 371 21.00 5.95 24.27
N PHE A 372 22.11 5.19 24.19
CA PHE A 372 23.46 5.77 24.29
C PHE A 372 23.70 6.88 23.26
N LEU A 373 23.31 6.67 21.99
CA LEU A 373 23.44 7.69 20.96
C LEU A 373 22.65 8.96 21.31
N GLY A 374 21.44 8.81 21.82
CA GLY A 374 20.62 9.96 22.23
C GLY A 374 21.23 10.74 23.38
N LEU A 375 21.78 10.05 24.40
CA LEU A 375 22.50 10.69 25.50
C LEU A 375 23.75 11.44 25.00
N LEU A 376 24.51 10.82 24.09
CA LEU A 376 25.72 11.42 23.52
C LEU A 376 25.39 12.66 22.68
N VAL A 377 24.38 12.59 21.81
CA VAL A 377 23.95 13.72 20.99
C VAL A 377 23.46 14.87 21.87
N TYR A 378 22.65 14.56 22.89
CA TYR A 378 22.20 15.56 23.85
C TYR A 378 23.38 16.29 24.51
N HIS A 379 24.35 15.53 25.01
CA HIS A 379 25.56 16.10 25.64
C HIS A 379 26.39 16.95 24.68
N LEU A 380 26.57 16.51 23.43
CA LEU A 380 27.34 17.25 22.43
C LEU A 380 26.65 18.50 21.90
N ASN A 381 25.31 18.53 21.90
CA ASN A 381 24.56 19.76 21.60
C ASN A 381 24.81 20.84 22.67
N GLU A 382 24.86 20.45 23.94
CA GLU A 382 25.14 21.35 25.06
C GLU A 382 26.64 21.71 25.18
N TYR A 383 27.53 20.77 24.82
CA TYR A 383 28.99 20.94 24.87
C TYR A 383 29.69 20.67 23.52
N PRO A 384 29.47 21.47 22.47
CA PRO A 384 30.01 21.20 21.13
C PRO A 384 31.54 21.11 21.07
N VAL A 385 32.26 21.87 21.91
CA VAL A 385 33.74 21.86 21.97
C VAL A 385 34.29 20.47 22.30
N GLN A 386 33.53 19.65 23.04
CA GLN A 386 33.94 18.30 23.44
C GLN A 386 33.83 17.28 22.29
N TRP A 387 33.20 17.64 21.18
CA TRP A 387 33.16 16.82 19.96
C TRP A 387 34.55 16.40 19.50
N THR A 388 35.54 17.31 19.54
CA THR A 388 36.91 17.04 19.10
C THR A 388 37.54 15.83 19.82
N LYS A 389 37.27 15.70 21.13
CA LYS A 389 37.76 14.58 21.95
C LYS A 389 37.06 13.27 21.59
N MET A 390 35.74 13.31 21.42
CA MET A 390 34.95 12.12 21.08
C MET A 390 35.27 11.63 19.66
N ARG A 391 35.38 12.57 18.72
CA ARG A 391 35.72 12.33 17.31
C ARG A 391 36.97 11.47 17.14
N GLY A 392 38.07 11.86 17.79
CA GLY A 392 39.34 11.13 17.68
C GLY A 392 39.23 9.68 18.16
N ARG A 393 38.40 9.44 19.18
CA ARG A 393 38.16 8.11 19.75
C ARG A 393 37.25 7.25 18.87
N ILE A 394 36.19 7.83 18.29
CA ILE A 394 35.31 7.13 17.34
C ILE A 394 36.11 6.71 16.09
N TYR A 395 36.86 7.63 15.49
CA TYR A 395 37.55 7.36 14.22
C TYR A 395 38.72 6.38 14.38
N SER A 396 39.45 6.41 15.49
CA SER A 396 40.55 5.46 15.74
C SER A 396 40.06 4.02 15.94
N GLN A 397 38.84 3.83 16.45
CA GLN A 397 38.25 2.51 16.69
C GLN A 397 37.48 1.96 15.48
N LEU A 398 37.08 2.82 14.54
CA LEU A 398 36.47 2.45 13.26
C LEU A 398 37.51 2.36 12.12
N GLY A 399 38.64 1.70 12.38
CA GLY A 399 39.68 1.47 11.38
C GLY A 399 39.24 0.50 10.26
N PRO A 400 40.00 0.42 9.14
CA PRO A 400 39.62 -0.35 7.95
C PRO A 400 39.41 -1.85 8.22
N ASN A 401 40.18 -2.45 9.13
CA ASN A 401 39.98 -3.85 9.52
C ASN A 401 38.64 -4.06 10.24
N LYS A 402 38.29 -3.14 11.16
CA LYS A 402 37.03 -3.21 11.88
C LYS A 402 35.84 -3.08 10.91
N VAL A 403 35.91 -2.16 9.95
CA VAL A 403 34.89 -1.96 8.91
C VAL A 403 34.66 -3.23 8.09
N LYS A 404 35.73 -3.96 7.73
CA LYS A 404 35.62 -5.25 7.03
C LYS A 404 34.91 -6.31 7.87
N ASP A 405 35.08 -6.29 9.20
CA ASP A 405 34.52 -7.28 10.13
C ASP A 405 33.09 -6.97 10.61
N LEU A 406 32.49 -5.84 10.19
CA LEU A 406 31.12 -5.48 10.61
C LEU A 406 30.07 -6.41 10.00
N SER A 407 29.15 -6.92 10.81
CA SER A 407 27.93 -7.58 10.31
C SER A 407 26.94 -6.53 9.78
N GLU A 408 25.83 -6.94 9.19
CA GLU A 408 24.78 -6.00 8.77
C GLU A 408 24.26 -5.15 9.94
N ILE A 409 24.16 -5.74 11.14
CA ILE A 409 23.83 -5.05 12.39
C ILE A 409 24.88 -3.98 12.72
N GLY A 410 26.17 -4.34 12.62
CA GLY A 410 27.27 -3.40 12.85
C GLY A 410 27.28 -2.24 11.87
N ILE A 411 26.97 -2.50 10.59
CA ILE A 411 26.84 -1.44 9.56
C ILE A 411 25.69 -0.50 9.92
N ARG A 412 24.54 -1.03 10.35
CA ARG A 412 23.39 -0.23 10.81
C ARG A 412 23.77 0.64 12.00
N HIS A 413 24.44 0.10 13.01
CA HIS A 413 24.86 0.87 14.19
C HIS A 413 25.83 2.00 13.84
N VAL A 414 26.81 1.75 12.96
CA VAL A 414 27.73 2.79 12.50
C VAL A 414 27.00 3.84 11.66
N ALA A 415 26.04 3.45 10.82
CA ALA A 415 25.22 4.39 10.06
C ALA A 415 24.35 5.27 10.97
N LEU A 416 23.67 4.69 11.97
CA LEU A 416 22.90 5.42 12.96
C LEU A 416 23.78 6.38 13.78
N LEU A 417 24.98 5.95 14.18
CA LEU A 417 25.96 6.80 14.85
C LEU A 417 26.30 8.04 14.01
N TYR A 418 26.66 7.85 12.74
CA TYR A 418 27.00 8.98 11.86
C TYR A 418 25.79 9.89 11.60
N LEU A 419 24.61 9.32 11.37
CA LEU A 419 23.37 10.07 11.15
C LEU A 419 22.96 10.88 12.40
N ALA A 420 23.01 10.27 13.59
CA ALA A 420 22.67 10.96 14.84
C ALA A 420 23.64 12.10 15.13
N LEU A 421 24.95 11.87 14.97
CA LEU A 421 25.98 12.87 15.18
C LEU A 421 26.00 13.97 14.10
N SER A 422 25.38 13.75 12.94
CA SER A 422 25.30 14.76 11.86
C SER A 422 24.57 16.03 12.30
N SER A 423 23.76 15.96 13.38
CA SER A 423 23.18 17.13 14.06
C SER A 423 24.24 18.06 14.66
N ILE A 424 25.43 17.56 15.01
CA ILE A 424 26.54 18.30 15.63
C ILE A 424 27.51 18.87 14.57
N SER A 425 28.03 18.01 13.68
CA SER A 425 29.03 18.39 12.66
C SER A 425 28.69 17.77 11.30
N PHE A 426 27.73 18.39 10.62
CA PHE A 426 27.12 17.83 9.42
C PHE A 426 28.12 17.54 8.28
N GLU A 427 28.88 18.54 7.81
CA GLU A 427 29.71 18.42 6.61
C GLU A 427 30.84 17.39 6.74
N GLU A 428 31.42 17.26 7.93
CA GLU A 428 32.47 16.28 8.22
C GLU A 428 31.90 14.87 8.26
N LEU A 429 30.77 14.69 8.95
CA LEU A 429 30.16 13.38 9.17
C LEU A 429 29.49 12.83 7.92
N GLU A 430 28.92 13.69 7.07
CA GLU A 430 28.45 13.32 5.73
C GLU A 430 29.58 12.66 4.92
N LYS A 431 30.73 13.35 4.80
CA LYS A 431 31.89 12.83 4.05
C LYS A 431 32.40 11.52 4.63
N LYS A 432 32.43 11.38 5.98
CA LYS A 432 32.88 10.16 6.65
C LYS A 432 31.89 9.01 6.49
N MET A 433 30.60 9.28 6.52
CA MET A 433 29.55 8.28 6.31
C MET A 433 29.59 7.75 4.88
N LEU A 434 29.71 8.62 3.87
CA LEU A 434 29.85 8.20 2.48
C LEU A 434 31.13 7.40 2.26
N ALA A 435 32.27 7.88 2.77
CA ALA A 435 33.52 7.14 2.71
C ALA A 435 33.43 5.77 3.43
N PHE A 436 32.69 5.67 4.53
CA PHE A 436 32.45 4.41 5.22
C PHE A 436 31.68 3.42 4.32
N LEU A 437 30.58 3.85 3.71
CA LEU A 437 29.77 3.02 2.82
C LEU A 437 30.54 2.60 1.56
N GLU A 438 31.33 3.50 0.98
CA GLU A 438 32.16 3.22 -0.19
C GLU A 438 33.29 2.21 0.08
N ASN A 439 33.81 2.17 1.31
CA ASN A 439 34.88 1.26 1.71
C ASN A 439 34.39 -0.12 2.19
N LEU A 440 33.08 -0.38 2.17
CA LEU A 440 32.54 -1.70 2.49
C LEU A 440 33.00 -2.75 1.45
N PRO A 441 33.21 -4.02 1.85
CA PRO A 441 33.48 -5.11 0.90
C PRO A 441 32.36 -5.24 -0.16
N PRO A 442 32.67 -5.64 -1.41
CA PRO A 442 31.67 -5.78 -2.48
C PRO A 442 30.47 -6.64 -2.10
N GLU A 443 30.71 -7.74 -1.38
CA GLU A 443 29.68 -8.65 -0.86
C GLU A 443 28.64 -7.95 0.02
N LYS A 444 29.06 -6.92 0.77
CA LYS A 444 28.19 -6.15 1.67
C LYS A 444 27.55 -4.95 0.98
N LYS A 445 28.18 -4.40 -0.07
CA LYS A 445 27.62 -3.28 -0.85
C LYS A 445 26.28 -3.64 -1.52
N PHE A 446 26.13 -4.89 -1.94
CA PHE A 446 24.90 -5.41 -2.55
C PHE A 446 23.98 -6.13 -1.54
N SER A 447 24.00 -5.71 -0.26
CA SER A 447 23.01 -6.14 0.72
C SER A 447 21.83 -5.16 0.77
N LEU A 448 20.67 -5.69 1.17
CA LEU A 448 19.46 -4.88 1.35
C LEU A 448 19.65 -3.79 2.41
N VAL A 449 20.42 -4.10 3.46
CA VAL A 449 20.69 -3.19 4.58
C VAL A 449 21.47 -1.96 4.12
N VAL A 450 22.49 -2.12 3.28
CA VAL A 450 23.27 -0.99 2.76
C VAL A 450 22.42 -0.11 1.84
N TRP A 451 21.60 -0.72 0.98
CA TRP A 451 20.66 0.03 0.12
C TRP A 451 19.63 0.81 0.94
N ASN A 452 19.10 0.20 1.99
CA ASN A 452 18.16 0.86 2.89
C ASN A 452 18.82 2.01 3.67
N ILE A 453 20.09 1.88 4.05
CA ILE A 453 20.86 2.98 4.66
C ILE A 453 21.05 4.13 3.68
N HIS A 454 21.45 3.87 2.42
CA HIS A 454 21.52 4.92 1.40
C HIS A 454 20.18 5.63 1.20
N CYS A 455 19.09 4.87 1.11
CA CYS A 455 17.74 5.44 1.00
C CYS A 455 17.34 6.23 2.25
N ALA A 456 17.71 5.80 3.45
CA ALA A 456 17.41 6.50 4.71
C ALA A 456 18.17 7.82 4.80
N ILE A 457 19.42 7.85 4.35
CA ILE A 457 20.22 9.08 4.23
C ILE A 457 19.52 10.05 3.26
N ILE A 458 19.16 9.60 2.05
CA ILE A 458 18.46 10.42 1.05
C ILE A 458 17.13 10.94 1.62
N LEU A 459 16.34 10.07 2.24
CA LEU A 459 15.06 10.42 2.85
C LEU A 459 15.21 11.47 3.96
N LYS A 460 16.23 11.33 4.84
CA LYS A 460 16.51 12.32 5.87
C LYS A 460 16.88 13.67 5.28
N TYR A 461 17.71 13.70 4.25
CA TYR A 461 18.13 14.95 3.59
C TYR A 461 16.93 15.66 2.96
N VAL A 462 16.08 14.92 2.26
CA VAL A 462 14.87 15.46 1.64
C VAL A 462 13.89 15.98 2.70
N ARG A 463 13.69 15.26 3.82
CA ARG A 463 12.86 15.73 4.96
C ARG A 463 13.41 17.01 5.59
N ASP A 464 14.73 17.16 5.64
CA ASP A 464 15.42 18.35 6.17
C ASP A 464 15.50 19.51 5.17
N GLY A 465 14.96 19.35 3.95
CA GLY A 465 15.05 20.38 2.90
C GLY A 465 16.44 20.56 2.32
N ARG A 466 17.30 19.53 2.35
CA ARG A 466 18.68 19.56 1.87
C ARG A 466 18.84 18.87 0.53
N SER A 467 19.75 19.40 -0.29
CA SER A 467 20.10 18.81 -1.58
C SER A 467 20.79 17.44 -1.43
N ILE A 468 20.37 16.47 -2.24
CA ILE A 468 20.91 15.12 -2.33
C ILE A 468 21.85 14.93 -3.53
N GLU A 469 22.22 16.02 -4.23
CA GLU A 469 23.08 15.96 -5.43
C GLU A 469 24.43 15.27 -5.18
N LYS A 470 24.99 15.40 -3.98
CA LYS A 470 26.28 14.77 -3.62
C LYS A 470 26.17 13.28 -3.34
N ILE A 471 24.98 12.81 -2.94
CA ILE A 471 24.76 11.43 -2.45
C ILE A 471 24.13 10.56 -3.54
N SER A 472 23.33 11.18 -4.42
CA SER A 472 22.64 10.49 -5.51
C SER A 472 23.57 9.73 -6.46
N PRO A 473 24.75 10.24 -6.87
CA PRO A 473 25.63 9.55 -7.82
C PRO A 473 26.05 8.15 -7.35
N THR A 474 26.36 7.98 -6.07
CA THR A 474 26.75 6.67 -5.50
C THR A 474 25.59 5.68 -5.59
N MET A 475 24.36 6.12 -5.24
CA MET A 475 23.16 5.28 -5.36
C MET A 475 22.86 4.91 -6.81
N VAL A 476 23.00 5.87 -7.73
CA VAL A 476 22.77 5.65 -9.17
C VAL A 476 23.79 4.68 -9.76
N SER A 477 25.06 4.77 -9.36
CA SER A 477 26.09 3.80 -9.75
C SER A 477 25.73 2.38 -9.30
N MET A 478 25.24 2.24 -8.07
CA MET A 478 24.80 0.94 -7.53
C MET A 478 23.58 0.40 -8.29
N LEU A 479 22.63 1.27 -8.65
CA LEU A 479 21.46 0.91 -9.48
C LEU A 479 21.88 0.49 -10.89
N GLN A 480 22.83 1.19 -11.51
CA GLN A 480 23.37 0.85 -12.83
C GLN A 480 24.04 -0.52 -12.81
N GLU A 481 24.88 -0.81 -11.81
CA GLU A 481 25.53 -2.11 -11.67
C GLU A 481 24.50 -3.22 -11.41
N ALA A 482 23.54 -2.98 -10.51
CA ALA A 482 22.48 -3.93 -10.20
C ALA A 482 21.53 -4.21 -11.39
N SER A 483 21.35 -3.24 -12.29
CA SER A 483 20.49 -3.39 -13.47
C SER A 483 21.09 -4.33 -14.53
N ASN A 484 22.41 -4.57 -14.49
CA ASN A 484 23.08 -5.48 -15.42
C ASN A 484 22.95 -6.97 -15.02
N ASN A 485 22.45 -7.27 -13.81
CA ASN A 485 22.32 -8.64 -13.30
C ASN A 485 20.92 -8.90 -12.73
N GLN A 486 20.20 -9.88 -13.30
CA GLN A 486 18.85 -10.22 -12.83
C GLN A 486 18.81 -10.69 -11.37
N LYS A 487 19.91 -11.25 -10.82
CA LYS A 487 19.97 -11.69 -9.42
C LYS A 487 19.81 -10.53 -8.43
N THR A 488 20.20 -9.32 -8.83
CA THR A 488 20.13 -8.11 -7.99
C THR A 488 18.83 -7.31 -8.17
N PHE A 489 17.88 -7.79 -9.00
CA PHE A 489 16.61 -7.08 -9.25
C PHE A 489 15.74 -6.92 -8.01
N HIS A 490 15.88 -7.81 -7.01
CA HIS A 490 15.19 -7.67 -5.73
C HIS A 490 15.61 -6.39 -4.98
N LEU A 491 16.86 -5.93 -5.15
CA LEU A 491 17.35 -4.67 -4.58
C LEU A 491 16.72 -3.45 -5.29
N ILE A 492 16.64 -3.48 -6.63
CA ILE A 492 15.98 -2.42 -7.43
C ILE A 492 14.50 -2.33 -7.08
N LYS A 493 13.83 -3.47 -6.92
CA LYS A 493 12.43 -3.53 -6.48
C LYS A 493 12.24 -2.85 -5.12
N GLU A 494 13.11 -3.12 -4.15
CA GLU A 494 13.02 -2.46 -2.85
C GLU A 494 13.35 -0.97 -2.94
N PHE A 495 14.36 -0.60 -3.74
CA PHE A 495 14.66 0.80 -4.03
C PHE A 495 13.45 1.55 -4.60
N LEU A 496 12.70 0.98 -5.54
CA LEU A 496 11.51 1.64 -6.11
C LEU A 496 10.46 1.95 -5.04
N LYS A 497 10.25 1.06 -4.07
CA LYS A 497 9.37 1.34 -2.91
C LYS A 497 9.92 2.48 -2.05
N ASN A 498 11.23 2.47 -1.83
CA ASN A 498 11.90 3.52 -1.04
C ASN A 498 11.90 4.87 -1.77
N MET A 499 12.02 4.86 -3.09
CA MET A 499 11.95 6.04 -3.96
C MET A 499 10.55 6.67 -3.90
N GLU A 500 9.49 5.86 -3.89
CA GLU A 500 8.13 6.35 -3.64
C GLU A 500 8.01 7.06 -2.27
N ALA A 501 8.57 6.48 -1.21
CA ALA A 501 8.59 7.10 0.11
C ALA A 501 9.37 8.42 0.13
N ILE A 502 10.51 8.49 -0.58
CA ILE A 502 11.30 9.73 -0.76
C ILE A 502 10.47 10.79 -1.47
N ILE A 503 9.78 10.43 -2.55
CA ILE A 503 8.90 11.34 -3.30
C ILE A 503 7.77 11.84 -2.40
N GLN A 504 7.07 10.95 -1.68
CA GLN A 504 5.93 11.29 -0.83
C GLN A 504 6.31 12.22 0.33
N ASN A 505 7.45 11.99 0.98
CA ASN A 505 7.95 12.79 2.10
C ASN A 505 8.74 14.04 1.68
N SER A 506 8.92 14.26 0.37
CA SER A 506 9.52 15.48 -0.16
C SER A 506 8.52 16.62 -0.18
N SER A 507 8.86 17.73 0.48
CA SER A 507 8.17 19.01 0.36
C SER A 507 8.67 19.85 -0.83
N ASN A 508 9.88 19.57 -1.33
CA ASN A 508 10.51 20.32 -2.42
C ASN A 508 11.22 19.36 -3.40
N MET A 509 10.83 19.39 -4.67
CA MET A 509 11.43 18.55 -5.71
C MET A 509 12.71 19.16 -6.33
N ASN A 510 13.17 20.31 -5.85
CA ASN A 510 14.40 20.98 -6.29
C ASN A 510 15.63 20.58 -5.46
N LEU A 511 15.62 19.42 -4.80
CA LEU A 511 16.70 18.96 -3.93
C LEU A 511 17.61 17.93 -4.62
N GLY A 512 17.55 17.78 -5.95
CA GLY A 512 18.39 16.83 -6.67
C GLY A 512 17.79 15.42 -6.81
N GLN A 513 16.48 15.23 -6.57
CA GLN A 513 15.84 13.94 -6.76
C GLN A 513 15.79 13.52 -8.25
N ASN A 514 15.91 14.47 -9.18
CA ASN A 514 16.09 14.21 -10.61
C ASN A 514 17.26 13.26 -10.89
N PHE A 515 18.36 13.34 -10.14
CA PHE A 515 19.54 12.49 -10.33
C PHE A 515 19.28 11.00 -10.08
N LEU A 516 18.22 10.64 -9.34
CA LEU A 516 17.87 9.23 -9.11
C LEU A 516 17.36 8.53 -10.36
N ILE A 517 16.90 9.28 -11.37
CA ILE A 517 16.53 8.75 -12.68
C ILE A 517 17.80 8.56 -13.51
N GLY A 518 18.02 7.34 -14.01
CA GLY A 518 19.16 7.02 -14.84
C GLY A 518 18.87 5.89 -15.83
N SER A 519 19.86 5.57 -16.66
CA SER A 519 19.80 4.48 -17.66
C SER A 519 19.48 3.10 -17.09
N TRP A 520 19.67 2.89 -15.79
CA TRP A 520 19.31 1.67 -15.07
C TRP A 520 17.80 1.36 -15.17
N LEU A 521 16.95 2.40 -15.25
CA LEU A 521 15.50 2.26 -15.22
C LEU A 521 14.98 1.51 -16.45
N GLY A 522 15.41 1.93 -17.66
CA GLY A 522 15.02 1.26 -18.90
C GLY A 522 15.54 -0.19 -18.99
N LYS A 523 16.79 -0.43 -18.55
CA LYS A 523 17.34 -1.79 -18.47
C LYS A 523 16.51 -2.70 -17.56
N TYR A 524 16.13 -2.22 -16.38
CA TYR A 524 15.27 -2.97 -15.46
C TYR A 524 13.87 -3.21 -16.05
N GLN A 525 13.22 -2.15 -16.54
CA GLN A 525 11.84 -2.22 -17.04
C GLN A 525 11.70 -3.13 -18.27
N SER A 526 12.71 -3.20 -19.14
CA SER A 526 12.70 -4.07 -20.33
C SER A 526 12.71 -5.58 -20.02
N VAL A 527 13.10 -5.98 -18.79
CA VAL A 527 13.33 -7.39 -18.42
C VAL A 527 12.51 -7.84 -17.20
N CYS A 528 12.03 -6.91 -16.37
CA CYS A 528 11.30 -7.23 -15.15
C CYS A 528 9.91 -7.85 -15.41
N TYR A 529 9.33 -8.49 -14.38
CA TYR A 529 7.99 -9.03 -14.46
C TYR A 529 6.92 -7.93 -14.53
N LEU A 530 5.76 -8.21 -15.12
CA LEU A 530 4.68 -7.24 -15.33
C LEU A 530 4.25 -6.50 -14.06
N ALA A 531 4.20 -7.18 -12.90
CA ALA A 531 3.85 -6.55 -11.63
C ALA A 531 4.89 -5.52 -11.17
N ASP A 532 6.18 -5.82 -11.36
CA ASP A 532 7.27 -4.92 -11.02
C ASP A 532 7.38 -3.77 -12.04
N LEU A 533 7.09 -4.04 -13.31
CA LEU A 533 6.97 -3.02 -14.35
C LEU A 533 5.88 -2.00 -14.00
N ASN A 534 4.67 -2.47 -13.65
CA ASN A 534 3.58 -1.59 -13.21
C ASN A 534 4.01 -0.73 -12.03
N LYS A 535 4.59 -1.34 -10.98
CA LYS A 535 5.03 -0.58 -9.81
C LYS A 535 6.10 0.47 -10.17
N SER A 536 7.05 0.14 -11.03
CA SER A 536 8.07 1.10 -11.47
C SER A 536 7.47 2.27 -12.24
N LEU A 537 6.47 2.02 -13.10
CA LEU A 537 5.76 3.05 -13.85
C LEU A 537 4.89 3.92 -12.93
N ASP A 538 4.27 3.35 -11.91
CA ASP A 538 3.53 4.10 -10.89
C ASP A 538 4.44 5.07 -10.13
N VAL A 539 5.67 4.64 -9.77
CA VAL A 539 6.66 5.50 -9.12
C VAL A 539 7.10 6.64 -10.04
N VAL A 540 7.34 6.35 -11.33
CA VAL A 540 7.66 7.37 -12.34
C VAL A 540 6.52 8.37 -12.50
N LEU A 541 5.27 7.90 -12.54
CA LEU A 541 4.10 8.77 -12.64
C LEU A 541 3.96 9.67 -11.40
N SER A 542 4.10 9.10 -10.20
CA SER A 542 4.05 9.84 -8.93
C SER A 542 5.14 10.92 -8.86
N MET A 543 6.35 10.61 -9.34
CA MET A 543 7.43 11.58 -9.45
C MET A 543 7.08 12.72 -10.41
N LEU A 544 6.57 12.37 -11.60
CA LEU A 544 6.16 13.32 -12.64
C LEU A 544 5.03 14.25 -12.19
N GLU A 545 4.07 13.72 -11.42
CA GLU A 545 2.97 14.50 -10.85
C GLU A 545 3.45 15.49 -9.80
N LYS A 546 4.52 15.19 -9.06
CA LYS A 546 5.13 16.11 -8.09
C LYS A 546 6.12 17.11 -8.71
N CYS A 547 6.81 16.76 -9.79
CA CYS A 547 7.84 17.63 -10.40
C CYS A 547 7.39 18.37 -11.66
N GLY A 548 6.16 18.14 -12.13
CA GLY A 548 5.62 18.73 -13.35
C GLY A 548 5.26 20.22 -13.25
N ASP A 549 5.45 20.86 -12.10
CA ASP A 549 5.25 22.30 -11.93
C ASP A 549 6.35 23.10 -12.65
N ALA A 550 6.00 24.31 -13.12
CA ALA A 550 6.89 25.16 -13.92
C ALA A 550 8.23 25.48 -13.23
N ASP A 551 8.23 25.57 -11.90
CA ASP A 551 9.42 25.89 -11.11
C ASP A 551 10.39 24.70 -10.93
N CYS A 552 9.90 23.47 -11.11
CA CYS A 552 10.68 22.25 -10.87
C CYS A 552 11.09 21.55 -12.17
N TRP A 553 10.20 21.55 -13.18
CA TRP A 553 10.36 20.77 -14.41
C TRP A 553 11.70 20.95 -15.14
N PRO A 554 12.29 22.16 -15.25
CA PRO A 554 13.56 22.35 -15.98
C PRO A 554 14.71 21.48 -15.45
N LEU A 555 14.71 21.09 -14.17
CA LEU A 555 15.71 20.20 -13.59
C LEU A 555 15.52 18.73 -14.00
N TYR A 556 14.29 18.36 -14.39
CA TYR A 556 13.87 17.00 -14.70
C TYR A 556 13.78 16.70 -16.19
N GLU A 557 13.60 17.74 -17.02
CA GLU A 557 13.35 17.64 -18.47
C GLU A 557 14.33 16.68 -19.16
N ASN A 558 15.64 16.90 -18.98
CA ASN A 558 16.67 16.08 -19.65
C ASN A 558 16.62 14.61 -19.20
N ASN A 559 16.47 14.35 -17.91
CA ASN A 559 16.47 12.98 -17.39
C ASN A 559 15.22 12.21 -17.85
N PHE A 560 14.06 12.87 -17.90
CA PHE A 560 12.84 12.26 -18.44
C PHE A 560 12.94 12.05 -19.96
N LYS A 561 13.52 12.99 -20.69
CA LYS A 561 13.74 12.87 -22.13
C LYS A 561 14.68 11.72 -22.47
N GLU A 562 15.83 11.62 -21.82
CA GLU A 562 16.88 10.64 -22.14
C GLU A 562 16.63 9.24 -21.57
N HIS A 563 16.01 9.13 -20.39
CA HIS A 563 15.93 7.85 -19.68
C HIS A 563 14.52 7.29 -19.53
N VAL A 564 13.48 8.13 -19.67
CA VAL A 564 12.09 7.69 -19.54
C VAL A 564 11.41 7.60 -20.90
N TYR A 565 11.45 8.67 -21.70
CA TYR A 565 10.67 8.80 -22.93
C TYR A 565 10.98 7.72 -23.98
N ASP A 566 12.25 7.53 -24.36
CA ASP A 566 12.63 6.53 -25.35
C ASP A 566 12.29 5.11 -24.89
N ASN A 567 12.41 4.87 -23.59
CA ASN A 567 12.06 3.60 -22.99
C ASN A 567 10.52 3.38 -23.00
N LEU A 568 9.70 4.42 -22.79
CA LEU A 568 8.24 4.31 -22.95
C LEU A 568 7.85 3.93 -24.39
N LYS A 569 8.53 4.49 -25.40
CA LYS A 569 8.32 4.09 -26.80
C LYS A 569 8.59 2.61 -27.02
N GLN A 570 9.75 2.12 -26.55
CA GLN A 570 10.11 0.71 -26.66
C GLN A 570 9.09 -0.18 -25.95
N LEU A 571 8.78 0.10 -24.67
CA LEU A 571 7.84 -0.67 -23.86
C LEU A 571 6.44 -0.71 -24.47
N SER A 572 5.97 0.37 -25.11
CA SER A 572 4.64 0.43 -25.72
C SER A 572 4.41 -0.57 -26.85
N THR A 573 5.48 -1.11 -27.43
CA THR A 573 5.43 -2.09 -28.53
C THR A 573 5.71 -3.53 -28.10
N THR A 574 5.93 -3.75 -26.80
CA THR A 574 6.17 -5.09 -26.24
C THR A 574 4.88 -5.90 -26.11
N HIS A 575 4.99 -7.19 -25.80
CA HIS A 575 3.83 -8.06 -25.60
C HIS A 575 3.10 -7.71 -24.28
N ASN A 576 1.81 -7.37 -24.38
CA ASN A 576 0.94 -6.99 -23.26
C ASN A 576 1.46 -5.80 -22.40
N PRO A 577 1.64 -4.60 -23.00
CA PRO A 577 2.23 -3.47 -22.30
C PRO A 577 1.22 -2.75 -21.39
N PRO A 578 1.66 -2.23 -20.23
CA PRO A 578 0.79 -1.48 -19.33
C PRO A 578 0.18 -0.22 -19.94
N GLY A 579 -1.13 -0.02 -19.71
CA GLY A 579 -1.84 1.18 -20.16
C GLY A 579 -1.29 2.49 -19.58
N ILE A 580 -0.68 2.46 -18.39
CA ILE A 580 -0.13 3.64 -17.70
C ILE A 580 0.97 4.35 -18.52
N ILE A 581 1.65 3.63 -19.42
CA ILE A 581 2.64 4.18 -20.35
C ILE A 581 2.07 5.38 -21.11
N GLY A 582 0.83 5.29 -21.58
CA GLY A 582 0.17 6.37 -22.33
C GLY A 582 0.00 7.63 -21.49
N LYS A 583 -0.31 7.48 -20.19
CA LYS A 583 -0.47 8.61 -19.27
C LYS A 583 0.84 9.34 -19.03
N ILE A 584 1.90 8.58 -18.75
CA ILE A 584 3.24 9.14 -18.51
C ILE A 584 3.74 9.83 -19.78
N ALA A 585 3.61 9.16 -20.94
CA ALA A 585 4.03 9.72 -22.23
C ALA A 585 3.33 11.03 -22.57
N ALA A 586 2.01 11.14 -22.32
CA ALA A 586 1.26 12.37 -22.58
C ALA A 586 1.70 13.52 -21.66
N LYS A 587 1.87 13.25 -20.35
CA LYS A 587 2.36 14.28 -19.41
C LYS A 587 3.77 14.76 -19.78
N VAL A 588 4.68 13.85 -20.09
CA VAL A 588 6.05 14.22 -20.54
C VAL A 588 5.99 15.02 -21.84
N ALA A 589 5.12 14.65 -22.78
CA ALA A 589 4.94 15.36 -24.04
C ALA A 589 4.41 16.79 -23.86
N LEU A 590 3.50 17.02 -22.91
CA LEU A 590 2.96 18.36 -22.61
C LEU A 590 3.98 19.24 -21.89
N LEU A 591 4.79 18.66 -21.01
CA LEU A 591 5.82 19.40 -20.29
C LEU A 591 7.06 19.69 -21.16
N ASN A 592 7.28 18.93 -22.23
CA ASN A 592 8.37 19.12 -23.18
C ASN A 592 7.86 19.49 -24.59
N PRO A 593 7.76 20.79 -24.92
CA PRO A 593 7.29 21.26 -26.24
C PRO A 593 8.05 20.65 -27.43
N SER A 594 9.35 20.35 -27.25
CA SER A 594 10.18 19.74 -28.29
C SER A 594 9.78 18.30 -28.63
N LEU A 595 9.14 17.59 -27.71
CA LEU A 595 8.71 16.20 -27.88
C LEU A 595 7.24 16.08 -28.25
N THR A 596 6.43 17.12 -28.10
CA THR A 596 4.96 17.00 -28.17
C THR A 596 4.49 16.44 -29.51
N THR A 597 5.00 16.99 -30.61
CA THR A 597 4.60 16.56 -31.97
C THR A 597 5.06 15.13 -32.28
N ASP A 598 6.31 14.78 -31.93
CA ASP A 598 6.85 13.43 -32.13
C ASP A 598 6.11 12.39 -31.26
N SER A 599 5.82 12.73 -30.00
CA SER A 599 5.05 11.89 -29.09
C SER A 599 3.64 11.66 -29.60
N PHE A 600 2.99 12.72 -30.05
CA PHE A 600 1.66 12.63 -30.64
C PHE A 600 1.65 11.70 -31.85
N ASN A 601 2.61 11.88 -32.76
CA ASN A 601 2.73 11.05 -33.95
C ASN A 601 2.98 9.59 -33.59
N PHE A 602 3.84 9.30 -32.62
CA PHE A 602 4.17 7.94 -32.20
C PHE A 602 3.04 7.25 -31.43
N PHE A 603 2.54 7.85 -30.34
CA PHE A 603 1.55 7.22 -29.45
C PHE A 603 0.14 7.17 -30.04
N SER A 604 -0.10 7.89 -31.15
CA SER A 604 -1.33 7.80 -31.94
C SER A 604 -1.22 6.81 -33.11
N THR A 605 -0.08 6.17 -33.34
CA THR A 605 0.10 5.21 -34.45
C THR A 605 -0.65 3.90 -34.27
N GLU A 606 -0.77 3.18 -35.40
CA GLU A 606 -1.34 1.84 -35.51
C GLU A 606 -0.59 0.79 -34.68
N THR A 607 0.72 0.97 -34.45
CA THR A 607 1.57 0.00 -33.72
C THR A 607 1.38 0.04 -32.21
N VAL A 608 0.84 1.13 -31.68
CA VAL A 608 0.61 1.30 -30.23
C VAL A 608 -0.75 0.70 -29.84
N PRO A 609 -0.81 -0.12 -28.78
CA PRO A 609 -2.06 -0.74 -28.33
C PRO A 609 -3.16 0.28 -27.99
N PRO A 610 -4.45 -0.03 -28.26
CA PRO A 610 -5.57 0.88 -28.05
C PRO A 610 -5.64 1.47 -26.63
N LYS A 611 -5.33 0.66 -25.61
CA LYS A 611 -5.39 1.12 -24.21
C LYS A 611 -4.36 2.20 -23.88
N ILE A 612 -3.15 2.09 -24.44
CA ILE A 612 -2.08 3.09 -24.27
C ILE A 612 -2.45 4.36 -25.04
N CYS A 613 -2.90 4.21 -26.30
CA CYS A 613 -3.33 5.33 -27.13
C CYS A 613 -4.48 6.11 -26.49
N SER A 614 -5.49 5.42 -25.94
CA SER A 614 -6.61 6.03 -25.21
C SER A 614 -6.14 6.88 -24.03
N ASN A 615 -5.32 6.30 -23.15
CA ASN A 615 -4.80 6.99 -21.98
C ASN A 615 -3.92 8.20 -22.35
N PHE A 616 -3.20 8.12 -23.46
CA PHE A 616 -2.41 9.23 -23.99
C PHE A 616 -3.32 10.36 -24.50
N LEU A 617 -4.27 10.04 -25.36
CA LEU A 617 -5.19 11.01 -25.95
C LEU A 617 -6.08 11.70 -24.92
N GLU A 618 -6.52 10.99 -23.87
CA GLU A 618 -7.32 11.58 -22.79
C GLU A 618 -6.60 12.77 -22.14
N ILE A 619 -5.30 12.66 -21.85
CA ILE A 619 -4.52 13.73 -21.22
C ILE A 619 -4.22 14.88 -22.19
N ILE A 620 -3.85 14.55 -23.45
CA ILE A 620 -3.59 15.57 -24.48
C ILE A 620 -4.85 16.41 -24.75
N LEU A 621 -6.01 15.77 -24.86
CA LEU A 621 -7.29 16.44 -25.13
C LEU A 621 -7.88 17.18 -23.92
N ASP A 622 -7.47 16.83 -22.70
CA ASP A 622 -7.78 17.64 -21.51
C ASP A 622 -6.98 18.94 -21.48
N SER A 623 -5.81 18.96 -22.13
CA SER A 623 -4.95 20.14 -22.20
C SER A 623 -5.18 20.99 -23.46
N TYR A 624 -6.06 20.54 -24.37
CA TYR A 624 -6.47 21.26 -25.57
C TYR A 624 -7.67 22.20 -25.27
N PRO A 625 -7.67 23.45 -25.79
CA PRO A 625 -6.66 24.08 -26.64
C PRO A 625 -5.54 24.82 -25.88
N ASP A 626 -5.62 24.89 -24.55
CA ASP A 626 -4.85 25.82 -23.73
C ASP A 626 -3.33 25.61 -23.79
N HIS A 627 -2.86 24.36 -23.80
CA HIS A 627 -1.43 24.02 -23.73
C HIS A 627 -0.89 23.33 -24.98
N PHE A 628 -1.77 22.82 -25.84
CA PHE A 628 -1.40 22.18 -27.10
C PHE A 628 -2.47 22.46 -28.16
N ILE A 629 -2.10 23.16 -29.23
CA ILE A 629 -3.00 23.46 -30.34
C ILE A 629 -2.85 22.38 -31.40
N LEU A 630 -3.97 21.72 -31.72
CA LEU A 630 -4.02 20.67 -32.73
C LEU A 630 -4.09 21.27 -34.13
N THR A 631 -3.29 20.72 -35.05
CA THR A 631 -3.45 20.97 -36.48
C THR A 631 -4.62 20.17 -37.05
N PRO A 632 -5.24 20.60 -38.18
CA PRO A 632 -6.33 19.83 -38.80
C PRO A 632 -5.96 18.39 -39.16
N LEU A 633 -4.68 18.14 -39.49
CA LEU A 633 -4.19 16.78 -39.73
C LEU A 633 -4.20 15.94 -38.45
N GLN A 634 -3.80 16.52 -37.32
CA GLN A 634 -3.80 15.85 -36.02
C GLN A 634 -5.23 15.61 -35.54
N GLU A 635 -6.16 16.53 -35.74
CA GLU A 635 -7.60 16.30 -35.45
C GLU A 635 -8.13 15.08 -36.22
N ASN A 636 -7.82 14.97 -37.50
CA ASN A 636 -8.20 13.81 -38.32
C ASN A 636 -7.57 12.50 -37.80
N GLN A 637 -6.32 12.55 -37.35
CA GLN A 637 -5.65 11.40 -36.72
C GLN A 637 -6.29 11.01 -35.38
N ILE A 638 -6.78 11.98 -34.60
CA ILE A 638 -7.51 11.70 -33.35
C ILE A 638 -8.82 11.00 -33.65
N VAL A 639 -9.58 11.46 -34.65
CA VAL A 639 -10.84 10.80 -35.06
C VAL A 639 -10.58 9.37 -35.54
N GLN A 640 -9.51 9.14 -36.31
CA GLN A 640 -9.06 7.80 -36.73
C GLN A 640 -8.71 6.91 -35.54
N SER A 641 -7.87 7.40 -34.63
CA SER A 641 -7.46 6.65 -33.43
C SER A 641 -8.62 6.40 -32.49
N TRP A 642 -9.52 7.36 -32.28
CA TRP A 642 -10.75 7.19 -31.51
C TRP A 642 -11.61 6.06 -32.09
N ALA A 643 -11.87 6.09 -33.39
CA ALA A 643 -12.66 5.06 -34.03
C ALA A 643 -12.02 3.66 -33.89
N ARG A 644 -10.71 3.58 -34.14
CA ARG A 644 -9.93 2.35 -33.90
C ARG A 644 -10.05 1.86 -32.45
N ILE A 645 -9.86 2.73 -31.46
CA ILE A 645 -9.93 2.37 -30.04
C ILE A 645 -11.32 1.85 -29.69
N CYS A 646 -12.39 2.51 -30.15
CA CYS A 646 -13.76 2.07 -29.92
C CYS A 646 -14.00 0.66 -30.47
N PHE A 647 -13.57 0.36 -31.70
CA PHE A 647 -13.69 -0.97 -32.29
C PHE A 647 -12.88 -2.04 -31.54
N LEU A 648 -11.72 -1.67 -30.99
CA LEU A 648 -10.77 -2.60 -30.37
C LEU A 648 -10.84 -2.65 -28.85
N SER A 649 -11.88 -2.07 -28.24
CA SER A 649 -12.11 -2.09 -26.79
C SER A 649 -13.32 -2.93 -26.45
N ALA A 650 -13.26 -3.74 -25.40
CA ALA A 650 -14.41 -4.51 -24.93
C ALA A 650 -15.52 -3.63 -24.30
N VAL A 651 -15.16 -2.43 -23.83
CA VAL A 651 -16.07 -1.49 -23.16
C VAL A 651 -16.18 -0.19 -23.98
N PRO A 652 -17.37 0.44 -24.06
CA PRO A 652 -17.54 1.74 -24.70
C PRO A 652 -16.63 2.82 -24.10
N GLN A 653 -15.96 3.58 -24.97
CA GLN A 653 -14.98 4.61 -24.57
C GLN A 653 -15.65 5.96 -24.31
N ILE A 654 -16.49 6.04 -23.26
CA ILE A 654 -17.29 7.23 -22.96
C ILE A 654 -16.41 8.46 -22.68
N GLU A 655 -15.40 8.30 -21.81
CA GLU A 655 -14.56 9.41 -21.35
C GLU A 655 -13.65 9.97 -22.45
N LEU A 656 -13.05 9.10 -23.27
CA LEU A 656 -12.33 9.52 -24.46
C LEU A 656 -13.27 10.20 -25.46
N SER A 657 -14.47 9.66 -25.68
CA SER A 657 -15.42 10.24 -26.65
C SER A 657 -15.84 11.66 -26.29
N LYS A 658 -16.14 11.93 -25.01
CA LYS A 658 -16.45 13.30 -24.53
C LYS A 658 -15.33 14.31 -24.85
N ARG A 659 -14.07 13.87 -24.76
CA ARG A 659 -12.89 14.70 -25.05
C ARG A 659 -12.70 14.90 -26.54
N VAL A 660 -12.87 13.85 -27.34
CA VAL A 660 -12.79 13.90 -28.81
C VAL A 660 -13.88 14.81 -29.40
N LEU A 661 -15.07 14.86 -28.78
CA LEU A 661 -16.16 15.75 -29.19
C LEU A 661 -15.86 17.24 -28.97
N LYS A 662 -14.77 17.62 -28.29
CA LYS A 662 -14.34 19.02 -28.21
C LYS A 662 -13.86 19.55 -29.57
N LEU A 663 -13.36 18.68 -30.45
CA LEU A 663 -12.82 19.06 -31.76
C LEU A 663 -13.87 19.72 -32.66
N ASP A 664 -13.43 20.63 -33.52
CA ASP A 664 -14.31 21.41 -34.40
C ASP A 664 -14.84 20.60 -35.58
N VAL A 665 -14.21 19.45 -35.87
CA VAL A 665 -14.63 18.51 -36.91
C VAL A 665 -16.02 17.89 -36.70
N PHE A 666 -16.58 17.97 -35.48
CA PHE A 666 -17.91 17.44 -35.16
C PHE A 666 -18.99 18.53 -35.20
N PRO A 667 -20.12 18.33 -35.91
CA PRO A 667 -21.26 19.26 -35.87
C PRO A 667 -21.89 19.39 -34.47
N ALA A 668 -22.41 20.55 -34.11
CA ALA A 668 -22.99 20.82 -32.78
C ALA A 668 -24.13 19.86 -32.39
N GLU A 669 -25.01 19.54 -33.35
CA GLU A 669 -26.11 18.58 -33.15
C GLU A 669 -25.59 17.17 -32.87
N MET A 670 -24.55 16.76 -33.60
CA MET A 670 -23.86 15.48 -33.39
C MET A 670 -23.22 15.45 -31.98
N LYS A 671 -22.52 16.52 -31.56
CA LYS A 671 -21.92 16.61 -30.21
C LYS A 671 -22.97 16.38 -29.12
N CYS A 672 -24.15 17.00 -29.23
CA CYS A 672 -25.24 16.83 -28.27
C CYS A 672 -25.78 15.39 -28.23
N HIS A 673 -25.93 14.76 -29.41
CA HIS A 673 -26.41 13.38 -29.51
C HIS A 673 -25.44 12.38 -28.87
N LEU A 674 -24.13 12.48 -29.16
CA LEU A 674 -23.15 11.52 -28.67
C LEU A 674 -22.82 11.69 -27.19
N ASN A 675 -22.85 12.92 -26.65
CA ASN A 675 -22.56 13.15 -25.23
C ASN A 675 -23.54 12.45 -24.28
N ASN A 676 -24.77 12.19 -24.73
CA ASN A 676 -25.82 11.55 -23.95
C ASN A 676 -25.95 10.04 -24.22
N ALA A 677 -25.14 9.49 -25.14
CA ALA A 677 -25.23 8.09 -25.55
C ALA A 677 -24.54 7.16 -24.55
N GLN A 678 -25.13 5.99 -24.31
CA GLN A 678 -24.49 4.91 -23.55
C GLN A 678 -23.30 4.30 -24.31
N ASP A 679 -23.43 4.21 -25.64
CA ASP A 679 -22.37 3.80 -26.55
C ASP A 679 -22.15 4.89 -27.61
N PRO A 680 -21.11 5.74 -27.44
CA PRO A 680 -20.84 6.83 -28.35
C PRO A 680 -20.52 6.39 -29.79
N MET A 681 -19.92 5.22 -29.98
CA MET A 681 -19.56 4.73 -31.33
C MET A 681 -20.81 4.23 -32.06
N GLU A 682 -21.70 3.52 -31.37
CA GLU A 682 -22.98 3.13 -31.95
C GLU A 682 -23.83 4.37 -32.29
N ALA A 683 -23.91 5.35 -31.39
CA ALA A 683 -24.61 6.61 -31.64
C ALA A 683 -24.01 7.40 -32.81
N PHE A 684 -22.67 7.43 -32.92
CA PHE A 684 -21.97 8.02 -34.06
C PHE A 684 -22.40 7.39 -35.39
N ILE A 685 -22.37 6.06 -35.48
CA ILE A 685 -22.76 5.30 -36.67
C ILE A 685 -24.24 5.55 -37.03
N ASN A 686 -25.13 5.56 -36.03
CA ASN A 686 -26.55 5.81 -36.22
C ASN A 686 -26.83 7.24 -36.72
N TYR A 687 -26.11 8.23 -36.18
CA TYR A 687 -26.23 9.62 -36.59
C TYR A 687 -25.78 9.79 -38.06
N LEU A 688 -24.61 9.24 -38.42
CA LEU A 688 -24.10 9.27 -39.80
C LEU A 688 -25.14 8.72 -40.79
N GLY A 689 -25.75 7.58 -40.48
CA GLY A 689 -26.73 6.94 -41.35
C GLY A 689 -28.03 7.72 -41.51
N SER A 690 -28.61 8.21 -40.40
CA SER A 690 -29.90 8.91 -40.39
C SER A 690 -29.86 10.29 -41.07
N HIS A 691 -28.74 11.01 -40.96
CA HIS A 691 -28.60 12.37 -41.49
C HIS A 691 -28.01 12.43 -42.90
N SER A 692 -27.45 11.33 -43.42
CA SER A 692 -26.98 11.22 -44.81
C SER A 692 -28.05 11.38 -45.89
N LYS A 693 -29.33 11.51 -45.51
CA LYS A 693 -30.49 11.58 -46.43
C LYS A 693 -31.18 12.95 -46.49
N GLN A 694 -30.73 13.95 -45.71
CA GLN A 694 -31.47 15.20 -45.49
C GLN A 694 -31.06 16.33 -46.47
N SER A 695 -29.77 16.55 -46.76
CA SER A 695 -29.30 17.56 -47.73
C SER A 695 -27.93 17.24 -48.35
N TYR A 696 -27.62 17.78 -49.53
CA TYR A 696 -26.38 17.47 -50.29
C TYR A 696 -25.10 17.98 -49.59
N GLU A 697 -25.11 19.21 -49.09
CA GLU A 697 -23.94 19.82 -48.41
C GLU A 697 -23.60 19.08 -47.11
N GLN A 698 -24.59 18.81 -46.26
CA GLN A 698 -24.41 18.01 -45.04
C GLN A 698 -23.92 16.58 -45.37
N THR A 699 -24.38 16.00 -46.47
CA THR A 699 -23.91 14.67 -46.90
C THR A 699 -22.42 14.68 -47.27
N SER A 700 -21.92 15.77 -47.87
CA SER A 700 -20.50 15.90 -48.20
C SER A 700 -19.61 16.02 -46.96
N GLU A 701 -20.05 16.76 -45.93
CA GLU A 701 -19.33 16.89 -44.66
C GLU A 701 -19.31 15.56 -43.90
N LEU A 702 -20.45 14.87 -43.81
CA LEU A 702 -20.56 13.56 -43.15
C LEU A 702 -19.75 12.49 -43.89
N LEU A 703 -19.66 12.56 -45.23
CA LEU A 703 -18.84 11.66 -46.03
C LEU A 703 -17.34 11.85 -45.72
N THR A 704 -16.90 13.08 -45.55
CA THR A 704 -15.52 13.40 -45.14
C THR A 704 -15.23 12.89 -43.73
N LEU A 705 -16.10 13.16 -42.75
CA LEU A 705 -15.93 12.69 -41.37
C LEU A 705 -15.95 11.16 -41.25
N CYS A 706 -16.88 10.50 -41.93
CA CYS A 706 -16.96 9.03 -42.04
C CYS A 706 -15.69 8.47 -42.71
N GLY A 707 -15.24 9.14 -43.78
CA GLY A 707 -14.00 8.84 -44.48
C GLY A 707 -12.79 8.92 -43.56
N PHE A 708 -12.69 9.94 -42.70
CA PHE A 708 -11.63 10.04 -41.70
C PHE A 708 -11.72 8.94 -40.66
N ALA A 709 -12.86 8.77 -39.99
CA ALA A 709 -13.02 7.80 -38.90
C ALA A 709 -12.76 6.34 -39.32
N LEU A 710 -13.18 5.97 -40.53
CA LEU A 710 -13.08 4.58 -41.01
C LEU A 710 -11.87 4.34 -41.92
N ASN A 711 -11.02 5.34 -42.14
CA ASN A 711 -9.86 5.20 -43.00
C ASN A 711 -8.90 4.13 -42.46
N ASN A 712 -8.39 3.25 -43.34
CA ASN A 712 -7.45 2.15 -43.03
C ASN A 712 -7.91 1.19 -41.91
N LEU A 713 -9.16 1.28 -41.45
CA LEU A 713 -9.70 0.43 -40.40
C LEU A 713 -9.65 -1.05 -40.80
N ASP A 714 -9.76 -1.36 -42.09
CA ASP A 714 -9.59 -2.70 -42.65
C ASP A 714 -8.23 -3.34 -42.27
N LYS A 715 -7.13 -2.62 -42.47
CA LYS A 715 -5.78 -3.12 -42.14
C LYS A 715 -5.63 -3.32 -40.64
N LEU A 716 -6.16 -2.37 -39.87
CA LEU A 716 -6.09 -2.36 -38.41
C LEU A 716 -6.89 -3.49 -37.76
N LEU A 717 -8.07 -3.82 -38.29
CA LEU A 717 -8.90 -4.90 -37.78
C LEU A 717 -8.37 -6.28 -38.21
N ALA A 718 -7.70 -6.37 -39.36
CA ALA A 718 -7.19 -7.63 -39.89
C ALA A 718 -6.28 -8.35 -38.89
N GLN A 719 -5.41 -7.64 -38.16
CA GLN A 719 -4.52 -8.25 -37.17
C GLN A 719 -5.27 -8.93 -36.01
N TYR A 720 -6.38 -8.32 -35.56
CA TYR A 720 -7.19 -8.82 -34.44
C TYR A 720 -8.15 -9.93 -34.87
N VAL A 721 -8.51 -10.01 -36.16
CA VAL A 721 -9.40 -11.05 -36.70
C VAL A 721 -8.62 -12.27 -37.18
N GLN A 722 -7.40 -12.09 -37.70
CA GLN A 722 -6.55 -13.21 -38.15
C GLN A 722 -5.96 -14.02 -37.00
N LYS A 723 -5.68 -13.36 -35.86
CA LYS A 723 -5.17 -13.96 -34.61
C LYS A 723 -5.89 -13.34 -33.39
N PRO A 724 -7.16 -13.68 -33.16
CA PRO A 724 -7.93 -13.10 -32.08
C PRO A 724 -7.49 -13.64 -30.72
N GLU A 725 -7.17 -12.74 -29.79
CA GLU A 725 -6.80 -13.07 -28.40
C GLU A 725 -7.99 -12.96 -27.44
N SER A 726 -9.01 -12.16 -27.79
CA SER A 726 -10.19 -11.89 -26.96
C SER A 726 -11.47 -12.05 -27.75
N GLU A 727 -12.40 -12.83 -27.20
CA GLU A 727 -13.73 -13.02 -27.78
C GLU A 727 -14.56 -11.73 -27.75
N ASP A 728 -14.55 -11.00 -26.62
CA ASP A 728 -15.30 -9.74 -26.47
C ASP A 728 -14.87 -8.67 -27.47
N ILE A 729 -13.55 -8.50 -27.67
CA ILE A 729 -13.03 -7.57 -28.67
C ILE A 729 -13.47 -8.00 -30.07
N THR A 730 -13.37 -9.30 -30.38
CA THR A 730 -13.79 -9.83 -31.68
C THR A 730 -15.29 -9.58 -31.91
N LEU A 731 -16.14 -9.89 -30.93
CA LEU A 731 -17.58 -9.62 -30.97
C LEU A 731 -17.87 -8.14 -31.20
N ASN A 732 -17.15 -7.25 -30.52
CA ASN A 732 -17.37 -5.81 -30.64
C ASN A 732 -16.96 -5.26 -32.02
N ILE A 733 -15.86 -5.77 -32.60
CA ILE A 733 -15.46 -5.47 -33.98
C ILE A 733 -16.60 -5.81 -34.94
N TYR A 734 -17.16 -7.03 -34.85
CA TYR A 734 -18.25 -7.46 -35.71
C TYR A 734 -19.53 -6.66 -35.46
N ARG A 735 -19.84 -6.30 -34.21
CA ARG A 735 -21.02 -5.49 -33.85
C ARG A 735 -20.96 -4.13 -34.54
N TYR A 736 -19.92 -3.34 -34.30
CA TYR A 736 -19.80 -2.01 -34.90
C TYR A 736 -19.64 -2.07 -36.42
N ALA A 737 -18.93 -3.05 -36.96
CA ALA A 737 -18.85 -3.24 -38.40
C ALA A 737 -20.24 -3.52 -39.00
N SER A 738 -21.05 -4.38 -38.37
CA SER A 738 -22.40 -4.69 -38.86
C SER A 738 -23.34 -3.47 -38.84
N LEU A 739 -23.27 -2.66 -37.79
CA LEU A 739 -24.01 -1.40 -37.69
C LEU A 739 -23.54 -0.38 -38.73
N THR A 740 -22.23 -0.30 -38.97
CA THR A 740 -21.65 0.57 -40.00
C THR A 740 -22.16 0.19 -41.39
N PHE A 741 -22.26 -1.12 -41.68
CA PHE A 741 -22.78 -1.60 -42.94
C PHE A 741 -24.27 -1.28 -43.09
N LEU A 742 -25.06 -1.50 -42.02
CA LEU A 742 -26.49 -1.27 -42.05
C LEU A 742 -26.84 0.21 -42.24
N ASN A 743 -26.22 1.09 -41.45
CA ASN A 743 -26.62 2.49 -41.35
C ASN A 743 -25.84 3.39 -42.31
N CYS A 744 -24.56 3.12 -42.53
CA CYS A 744 -23.67 4.00 -43.31
C CYS A 744 -23.39 3.49 -44.73
N SER A 745 -24.13 2.48 -45.23
CA SER A 745 -23.93 1.88 -46.55
C SER A 745 -23.75 2.89 -47.70
N ASN A 746 -24.58 3.92 -47.75
CA ASN A 746 -24.52 4.99 -48.77
C ASN A 746 -23.25 5.87 -48.69
N LEU A 747 -22.58 5.89 -47.54
CA LEU A 747 -21.33 6.65 -47.31
C LEU A 747 -20.09 5.80 -47.60
N ILE A 748 -20.14 4.49 -47.31
CA ILE A 748 -18.98 3.58 -47.40
C ILE A 748 -18.92 2.79 -48.71
N TYR A 749 -19.97 2.84 -49.54
CA TYR A 749 -20.07 2.12 -50.80
C TYR A 749 -20.42 3.02 -51.98
N ASN A 750 -19.73 2.78 -53.09
CA ASN A 750 -19.95 3.46 -54.36
C ASN A 750 -19.77 2.44 -55.49
N ARG A 751 -20.87 2.09 -56.17
CA ARG A 751 -20.88 1.10 -57.26
C ARG A 751 -19.93 1.42 -58.42
N ASN A 752 -19.57 2.69 -58.61
CA ASN A 752 -18.68 3.12 -59.69
C ASN A 752 -17.20 3.00 -59.32
N LYS A 753 -16.87 2.65 -58.07
CA LYS A 753 -15.50 2.48 -57.60
C LYS A 753 -15.27 1.01 -57.20
N PRO A 754 -14.26 0.34 -57.76
CA PRO A 754 -14.00 -1.07 -57.45
C PRO A 754 -13.50 -1.29 -56.01
N VAL A 755 -12.90 -0.26 -55.41
CA VAL A 755 -12.37 -0.30 -54.04
C VAL A 755 -13.05 0.79 -53.22
N THR A 756 -13.80 0.38 -52.21
CA THR A 756 -14.46 1.26 -51.24
C THR A 756 -14.18 0.78 -49.81
N ILE A 757 -14.57 1.57 -48.80
CA ILE A 757 -14.44 1.16 -47.39
C ILE A 757 -15.21 -0.15 -47.16
N LEU A 758 -16.42 -0.25 -47.71
CA LEU A 758 -17.21 -1.48 -47.65
C LEU A 758 -16.48 -2.67 -48.26
N THR A 759 -15.95 -2.57 -49.48
CA THR A 759 -15.31 -3.74 -50.14
C THR A 759 -14.06 -4.20 -49.39
N LYS A 760 -13.26 -3.27 -48.85
CA LYS A 760 -12.10 -3.60 -48.01
C LYS A 760 -12.51 -4.31 -46.71
N LEU A 761 -13.52 -3.81 -46.01
CA LEU A 761 -14.00 -4.42 -44.77
C LEU A 761 -14.63 -5.80 -45.02
N VAL A 762 -15.28 -6.01 -46.16
CA VAL A 762 -15.77 -7.34 -46.58
C VAL A 762 -14.61 -8.32 -46.70
N GLU A 763 -13.53 -7.95 -47.40
CA GLU A 763 -12.36 -8.79 -47.61
C GLU A 763 -11.62 -9.12 -46.31
N VAL A 764 -11.74 -8.30 -45.27
CA VAL A 764 -11.09 -8.54 -43.97
C VAL A 764 -11.99 -9.29 -42.99
N LEU A 765 -13.27 -8.91 -42.89
CA LEU A 765 -14.16 -9.36 -41.81
C LEU A 765 -15.08 -10.51 -42.22
N LEU A 766 -15.63 -10.48 -43.44
CA LEU A 766 -16.68 -11.41 -43.86
C LEU A 766 -16.14 -12.50 -44.78
N LEU A 767 -15.51 -12.13 -45.88
CA LEU A 767 -15.06 -13.08 -46.90
C LEU A 767 -13.57 -12.92 -47.21
N PRO A 768 -12.65 -13.18 -46.24
CA PRO A 768 -11.23 -13.25 -46.53
C PRO A 768 -10.90 -14.27 -47.62
N MET A 769 -9.88 -13.99 -48.43
CA MET A 769 -9.49 -14.85 -49.55
C MET A 769 -9.17 -16.29 -49.12
N ASP A 770 -8.55 -16.48 -47.96
CA ASP A 770 -8.27 -17.81 -47.41
C ASP A 770 -9.53 -18.58 -47.01
N PHE A 771 -10.55 -17.86 -46.55
CA PHE A 771 -11.86 -18.43 -46.26
C PHE A 771 -12.61 -18.75 -47.55
N MET A 772 -12.60 -17.83 -48.52
CA MET A 772 -13.22 -18.00 -49.83
C MET A 772 -12.66 -19.20 -50.60
N THR A 773 -11.35 -19.44 -50.50
CA THR A 773 -10.66 -20.57 -51.15
C THR A 773 -10.71 -21.86 -50.34
N GLY A 774 -11.28 -21.85 -49.14
CA GLY A 774 -11.39 -23.02 -48.27
C GLY A 774 -10.06 -23.50 -47.68
N LYS A 775 -9.01 -22.67 -47.76
CA LYS A 775 -7.66 -23.02 -47.26
C LYS A 775 -7.56 -22.93 -45.74
N LYS A 776 -8.33 -22.04 -45.11
CA LYS A 776 -8.29 -21.79 -43.67
C LYS A 776 -9.69 -21.65 -43.10
N ILE A 777 -9.95 -22.35 -41.99
CA ILE A 777 -11.19 -22.22 -41.23
C ILE A 777 -11.09 -20.97 -40.34
N PRO A 778 -12.12 -20.11 -40.26
CA PRO A 778 -12.11 -18.96 -39.37
C PRO A 778 -12.02 -19.39 -37.90
N HIS A 779 -11.40 -18.56 -37.07
CA HIS A 779 -11.28 -18.82 -35.64
C HIS A 779 -12.66 -18.91 -34.96
N PRO A 780 -12.87 -19.72 -33.89
CA PRO A 780 -14.14 -19.81 -33.18
C PRO A 780 -14.73 -18.46 -32.73
N PHE A 781 -13.90 -17.55 -32.20
CA PHE A 781 -14.34 -16.20 -31.82
C PHE A 781 -14.88 -15.39 -33.01
N VAL A 782 -14.28 -15.56 -34.18
CA VAL A 782 -14.74 -14.94 -35.43
C VAL A 782 -16.07 -15.53 -35.86
N LEU A 783 -16.20 -16.87 -35.84
CA LEU A 783 -17.47 -17.54 -36.15
C LEU A 783 -18.58 -17.13 -35.18
N ASN A 784 -18.27 -16.94 -33.90
CA ASN A 784 -19.24 -16.47 -32.91
C ASN A 784 -19.64 -14.99 -33.16
N GLY A 785 -18.67 -14.13 -33.49
CA GLY A 785 -18.92 -12.75 -33.91
C GLY A 785 -19.85 -12.66 -35.11
N ILE A 786 -19.57 -13.46 -36.15
CA ILE A 786 -20.41 -13.58 -37.33
C ILE A 786 -21.78 -14.11 -36.97
N LYS A 787 -21.89 -15.17 -36.16
CA LYS A 787 -23.18 -15.76 -35.77
C LYS A 787 -24.16 -14.72 -35.20
N HIS A 788 -23.67 -13.79 -34.38
CA HIS A 788 -24.51 -12.74 -33.76
C HIS A 788 -24.84 -11.58 -34.70
N THR A 789 -24.03 -11.35 -35.73
CA THR A 789 -24.11 -10.13 -36.57
C THR A 789 -24.46 -10.41 -38.03
N TRP A 790 -24.48 -11.66 -38.45
CA TRP A 790 -24.67 -12.09 -39.84
C TRP A 790 -25.98 -11.55 -40.44
N THR A 791 -27.09 -11.62 -39.69
CA THR A 791 -28.40 -11.11 -40.13
C THR A 791 -28.33 -9.62 -40.46
N VAL A 792 -27.61 -8.85 -39.63
CA VAL A 792 -27.45 -7.40 -39.79
C VAL A 792 -26.63 -7.10 -41.03
N PHE A 793 -25.51 -7.80 -41.24
CA PHE A 793 -24.72 -7.69 -42.48
C PHE A 793 -25.54 -8.05 -43.71
N PHE A 794 -26.28 -9.16 -43.67
CA PHE A 794 -27.07 -9.61 -44.80
C PHE A 794 -28.16 -8.60 -45.18
N LYS A 795 -28.88 -8.08 -44.18
CA LYS A 795 -29.88 -7.02 -44.35
C LYS A 795 -29.28 -5.74 -44.93
N ALA A 796 -28.08 -5.35 -44.49
CA ALA A 796 -27.37 -4.20 -45.02
C ALA A 796 -27.11 -4.33 -46.54
N PHE A 797 -26.65 -5.50 -47.00
CA PHE A 797 -26.43 -5.74 -48.42
C PHE A 797 -27.73 -5.77 -49.23
N ILE A 798 -28.83 -6.28 -48.67
CA ILE A 798 -30.15 -6.22 -49.32
C ILE A 798 -30.57 -4.77 -49.56
N ASN A 799 -30.40 -3.90 -48.56
CA ASN A 799 -30.74 -2.48 -48.70
C ASN A 799 -29.96 -1.80 -49.83
N ILE A 800 -28.67 -2.16 -50.00
CA ILE A 800 -27.82 -1.68 -51.10
C ILE A 800 -28.27 -2.27 -52.46
N SER A 801 -28.66 -3.54 -52.48
CA SER A 801 -28.97 -4.31 -53.70
C SER A 801 -30.22 -3.89 -54.47
N SER A 802 -31.02 -2.96 -53.92
CA SER A 802 -32.19 -2.36 -54.56
C SER A 802 -31.93 -1.77 -55.96
N ASN A 803 -30.66 -1.60 -56.35
CA ASN A 803 -30.18 -1.08 -57.63
C ASN A 803 -29.60 -2.13 -58.63
N ASN A 804 -29.82 -3.44 -58.44
CA ASN A 804 -29.28 -4.51 -59.31
C ASN A 804 -27.74 -4.49 -59.46
N ASP A 805 -27.02 -4.45 -58.34
CA ASP A 805 -25.55 -4.45 -58.34
C ASP A 805 -24.96 -5.88 -58.42
N PRO A 806 -24.21 -6.25 -59.47
CA PRO A 806 -23.65 -7.60 -59.62
C PRO A 806 -22.66 -8.01 -58.54
N TYR A 807 -21.92 -7.06 -57.96
CA TYR A 807 -20.96 -7.35 -56.90
C TYR A 807 -21.71 -7.74 -55.62
N ILE A 808 -22.73 -6.95 -55.24
CA ILE A 808 -23.54 -7.22 -54.06
C ILE A 808 -24.35 -8.50 -54.22
N ASP A 809 -24.88 -8.76 -55.42
CA ASP A 809 -25.62 -10.01 -55.70
C ASP A 809 -24.74 -11.26 -55.50
N ARG A 810 -23.49 -11.19 -55.98
CA ARG A 810 -22.49 -12.23 -55.77
C ARG A 810 -22.15 -12.38 -54.28
N LEU A 811 -21.99 -11.27 -53.56
CA LEU A 811 -21.67 -11.28 -52.14
C LEU A 811 -22.78 -11.96 -51.31
N LEU A 812 -24.04 -11.63 -51.58
CA LEU A 812 -25.20 -12.25 -50.93
C LEU A 812 -25.21 -13.77 -51.17
N LYS A 813 -24.86 -14.21 -52.39
CA LYS A 813 -24.71 -15.64 -52.69
C LYS A 813 -23.55 -16.26 -51.90
N ASP A 814 -22.38 -15.63 -51.91
CA ASP A 814 -21.19 -16.15 -51.24
C ASP A 814 -21.37 -16.22 -49.71
N MET A 815 -22.06 -15.25 -49.09
CA MET A 815 -22.41 -15.30 -47.67
C MET A 815 -23.29 -16.49 -47.31
N VAL A 816 -24.24 -16.87 -48.17
CA VAL A 816 -25.06 -18.08 -47.93
C VAL A 816 -24.18 -19.32 -48.13
N VAL A 817 -23.50 -19.44 -49.27
CA VAL A 817 -22.79 -20.67 -49.66
C VAL A 817 -21.59 -20.97 -48.78
N LYS A 818 -20.79 -19.96 -48.43
CA LYS A 818 -19.52 -20.15 -47.71
C LYS A 818 -19.71 -20.38 -46.22
N TYR A 819 -20.74 -19.80 -45.60
CA TYR A 819 -21.02 -20.01 -44.19
C TYR A 819 -21.92 -21.21 -43.90
N MET A 820 -22.71 -21.67 -44.89
CA MET A 820 -23.58 -22.84 -44.74
C MET A 820 -22.89 -24.07 -44.13
N PRO A 821 -21.63 -24.43 -44.48
CA PRO A 821 -20.97 -25.62 -43.92
C PRO A 821 -20.64 -25.49 -42.42
N TYR A 822 -20.39 -24.28 -41.91
CA TYR A 822 -19.77 -24.05 -40.60
C TYR A 822 -20.75 -23.97 -39.42
N PHE A 823 -22.03 -23.69 -39.66
CA PHE A 823 -23.04 -23.59 -38.59
C PHE A 823 -24.00 -24.77 -38.61
N ALA A 824 -24.28 -25.39 -37.46
CA ALA A 824 -25.28 -26.45 -37.37
C ALA A 824 -26.68 -25.94 -37.76
N THR A 825 -27.53 -26.80 -38.31
CA THR A 825 -28.89 -26.41 -38.76
C THR A 825 -29.74 -25.83 -37.64
N SER A 826 -29.62 -26.37 -36.42
CA SER A 826 -30.34 -25.92 -35.23
C SER A 826 -29.89 -24.56 -34.69
N ASP A 827 -28.71 -24.09 -35.09
CA ASP A 827 -28.03 -22.93 -34.51
C ASP A 827 -27.32 -22.11 -35.61
N SER A 828 -28.01 -21.91 -36.74
CA SER A 828 -27.49 -21.25 -37.92
C SER A 828 -27.98 -19.80 -38.02
N PRO A 829 -27.08 -18.82 -38.20
CA PRO A 829 -27.49 -17.43 -38.45
C PRO A 829 -28.32 -17.27 -39.73
N ILE A 830 -28.07 -18.13 -40.73
CA ILE A 830 -28.85 -18.16 -41.99
C ILE A 830 -30.30 -18.53 -41.68
N VAL A 831 -30.52 -19.54 -40.83
CA VAL A 831 -31.87 -19.98 -40.44
C VAL A 831 -32.58 -18.93 -39.60
N ASN A 832 -31.87 -18.32 -38.65
CA ASN A 832 -32.43 -17.23 -37.84
C ASN A 832 -32.88 -16.04 -38.70
N SER A 833 -32.15 -15.74 -39.78
CA SER A 833 -32.46 -14.64 -40.70
C SER A 833 -33.70 -14.90 -41.57
N LEU A 834 -34.16 -16.14 -41.69
CA LEU A 834 -35.37 -16.48 -42.46
C LEU A 834 -36.66 -16.01 -41.77
N LYS A 835 -36.57 -15.56 -40.51
CA LYS A 835 -37.68 -14.92 -39.79
C LYS A 835 -37.98 -13.50 -40.29
N GLU A 836 -37.01 -12.85 -40.95
CA GLU A 836 -37.17 -11.53 -41.54
C GLU A 836 -37.61 -11.67 -43.02
N PRO A 837 -38.77 -11.13 -43.44
CA PRO A 837 -39.33 -11.38 -44.78
C PRO A 837 -38.41 -11.01 -45.96
N ASP A 838 -37.71 -9.86 -45.85
CA ASP A 838 -36.81 -9.36 -46.90
C ASP A 838 -35.59 -10.27 -47.06
N CYS A 839 -34.98 -10.67 -45.94
CA CYS A 839 -33.88 -11.62 -45.91
C CYS A 839 -34.31 -12.98 -46.42
N ALA A 840 -35.48 -13.46 -46.00
CA ALA A 840 -35.99 -14.77 -46.38
C ALA A 840 -36.13 -14.93 -47.89
N THR A 841 -36.66 -13.91 -48.56
CA THR A 841 -36.84 -13.94 -50.02
C THR A 841 -35.51 -14.09 -50.76
N VAL A 842 -34.50 -13.32 -50.37
CA VAL A 842 -33.17 -13.34 -51.00
C VAL A 842 -32.42 -14.62 -50.65
N ILE A 843 -32.43 -15.07 -49.39
CA ILE A 843 -31.77 -16.31 -48.96
C ILE A 843 -32.34 -17.50 -49.71
N LEU A 844 -33.67 -17.63 -49.80
CA LEU A 844 -34.33 -18.73 -50.51
C LEU A 844 -33.98 -18.74 -51.99
N GLU A 845 -33.89 -17.57 -52.64
CA GLU A 845 -33.42 -17.45 -54.01
C GLU A 845 -31.95 -17.89 -54.16
N LYS A 846 -31.07 -17.47 -53.25
CA LYS A 846 -29.65 -17.88 -53.30
C LYS A 846 -29.46 -19.36 -52.99
N LEU A 847 -30.25 -19.95 -52.10
CA LEU A 847 -30.27 -21.39 -51.85
C LEU A 847 -30.70 -22.17 -53.10
N TYR A 848 -31.75 -21.71 -53.79
CA TYR A 848 -32.16 -22.29 -55.07
C TYR A 848 -31.02 -22.27 -56.09
N LEU A 849 -30.42 -21.11 -56.31
CA LEU A 849 -29.35 -20.93 -57.30
C LEU A 849 -28.06 -21.70 -56.97
N ALA A 850 -27.78 -21.92 -55.69
CA ALA A 850 -26.54 -22.57 -55.24
C ALA A 850 -26.65 -24.08 -55.06
N TYR A 851 -27.79 -24.60 -54.60
CA TYR A 851 -27.91 -26.00 -54.18
C TYR A 851 -28.94 -26.83 -54.95
N PHE A 852 -29.97 -26.20 -55.54
CA PHE A 852 -31.09 -26.94 -56.13
C PHE A 852 -31.12 -26.91 -57.66
N LYS A 853 -30.41 -25.95 -58.27
CA LYS A 853 -30.33 -25.82 -59.72
C LYS A 853 -29.46 -26.96 -60.33
N PRO A 854 -29.89 -27.67 -61.39
CA PRO A 854 -29.21 -28.87 -61.93
C PRO A 854 -27.73 -28.72 -62.27
N SER A 855 -27.28 -27.49 -62.58
CA SER A 855 -25.90 -27.20 -62.98
C SER A 855 -24.93 -27.04 -61.80
N THR A 856 -25.38 -27.18 -60.55
CA THR A 856 -24.55 -26.92 -59.35
C THR A 856 -23.77 -28.16 -58.92
N LYS A 857 -22.45 -28.02 -58.75
CA LYS A 857 -21.56 -29.08 -58.22
C LYS A 857 -21.31 -28.85 -56.73
N GLU A 858 -22.30 -29.15 -55.90
CA GLU A 858 -22.20 -29.04 -54.43
C GLU A 858 -22.15 -30.43 -53.77
N SER A 859 -21.66 -30.50 -52.53
CA SER A 859 -21.60 -31.78 -51.81
C SER A 859 -22.98 -32.23 -51.34
N ASP A 860 -23.22 -33.55 -51.39
CA ASP A 860 -24.47 -34.16 -50.92
C ASP A 860 -24.82 -33.74 -49.48
N ALA A 861 -23.81 -33.59 -48.60
CA ALA A 861 -24.00 -33.13 -47.23
C ALA A 861 -24.59 -31.71 -47.15
N ASN A 862 -24.10 -30.78 -47.97
CA ASN A 862 -24.60 -29.40 -48.00
C ASN A 862 -26.00 -29.32 -48.63
N VAL A 863 -26.26 -30.12 -49.67
CA VAL A 863 -27.61 -30.22 -50.29
C VAL A 863 -28.61 -30.78 -49.28
N ILE A 864 -28.27 -31.84 -48.55
CA ILE A 864 -29.11 -32.38 -47.46
C ILE A 864 -29.35 -31.31 -46.39
N LYS A 865 -28.33 -30.54 -46.02
CA LYS A 865 -28.46 -29.47 -45.03
C LYS A 865 -29.40 -28.36 -45.49
N ALA A 866 -29.29 -27.92 -46.74
CA ALA A 866 -30.21 -26.96 -47.34
C ALA A 866 -31.65 -27.51 -47.39
N LEU A 867 -31.83 -28.78 -47.78
CA LEU A 867 -33.15 -29.43 -47.78
C LEU A 867 -33.77 -29.53 -46.38
N LYS A 868 -32.97 -29.83 -45.35
CA LYS A 868 -33.42 -29.84 -43.95
C LYS A 868 -33.89 -28.45 -43.50
N ILE A 869 -33.16 -27.39 -43.85
CA ILE A 869 -33.59 -26.00 -43.56
C ILE A 869 -34.95 -25.71 -44.19
N ILE A 870 -35.15 -26.06 -45.46
CA ILE A 870 -36.44 -25.90 -46.14
C ILE A 870 -37.54 -26.71 -45.44
N ALA A 871 -37.25 -27.95 -45.02
CA ALA A 871 -38.20 -28.80 -44.30
C ALA A 871 -38.63 -28.17 -42.97
N ASP A 872 -37.68 -27.64 -42.20
CA ASP A 872 -37.93 -27.01 -40.89
C ASP A 872 -38.78 -25.74 -41.06
N LEU A 873 -38.52 -24.94 -42.10
CA LEU A 873 -39.30 -23.72 -42.37
C LEU A 873 -40.77 -24.00 -42.73
N ILE A 874 -41.05 -25.09 -43.45
CA ILE A 874 -42.43 -25.47 -43.79
C ILE A 874 -43.26 -25.73 -42.52
N ASN A 875 -42.61 -26.22 -41.45
CA ASN A 875 -43.26 -26.51 -40.18
C ASN A 875 -43.52 -25.23 -39.34
N ASN A 876 -42.96 -24.07 -39.69
CA ASN A 876 -43.10 -22.82 -38.92
C ASN A 876 -44.44 -22.09 -39.13
N ASN A 877 -45.36 -22.61 -39.96
CA ASN A 877 -46.71 -22.07 -40.18
C ASN A 877 -46.79 -20.58 -40.58
N ASP A 878 -45.82 -20.06 -41.32
CA ASP A 878 -45.88 -18.71 -41.92
C ASP A 878 -46.34 -18.77 -43.38
N LEU A 879 -47.52 -18.20 -43.66
CA LEU A 879 -48.11 -18.18 -45.00
C LEU A 879 -47.31 -17.33 -45.99
N SER A 880 -46.70 -16.23 -45.54
CA SER A 880 -45.94 -15.33 -46.41
C SER A 880 -44.65 -16.00 -46.90
N LEU A 881 -43.94 -16.65 -45.97
CA LEU A 881 -42.75 -17.44 -46.26
C LEU A 881 -43.09 -18.64 -47.15
N LEU A 882 -44.18 -19.36 -46.86
CA LEU A 882 -44.61 -20.51 -47.66
C LEU A 882 -44.92 -20.11 -49.11
N ARG A 883 -45.58 -18.96 -49.33
CA ARG A 883 -45.81 -18.41 -50.68
C ARG A 883 -44.51 -18.16 -51.44
N VAL A 884 -43.51 -17.56 -50.78
CA VAL A 884 -42.20 -17.30 -51.37
C VAL A 884 -41.46 -18.61 -51.68
N MET A 885 -41.50 -19.58 -50.77
CA MET A 885 -40.88 -20.90 -50.96
C MET A 885 -41.48 -21.65 -52.15
N VAL A 886 -42.81 -21.71 -52.26
CA VAL A 886 -43.50 -22.35 -53.39
C VAL A 886 -43.17 -21.64 -54.70
N LYS A 887 -43.09 -20.31 -54.70
CA LYS A 887 -42.79 -19.54 -55.91
C LYS A 887 -41.32 -19.67 -56.36
N LYS A 888 -40.36 -19.65 -55.43
CA LYS A 888 -38.92 -19.48 -55.73
C LYS A 888 -38.09 -20.76 -55.58
N VAL A 889 -38.47 -21.66 -54.69
CA VAL A 889 -37.65 -22.83 -54.30
C VAL A 889 -38.22 -24.14 -54.83
N LEU A 890 -39.54 -24.29 -54.84
CA LEU A 890 -40.21 -25.52 -55.27
C LEU A 890 -39.81 -26.01 -56.68
N PRO A 891 -39.67 -25.15 -57.70
CA PRO A 891 -39.16 -25.59 -59.00
C PRO A 891 -37.78 -26.26 -58.90
N GLY A 892 -36.91 -25.75 -58.02
CA GLY A 892 -35.62 -26.38 -57.74
C GLY A 892 -35.71 -27.69 -56.98
N LEU A 893 -36.65 -27.82 -56.04
CA LEU A 893 -36.89 -29.11 -55.36
C LEU A 893 -37.31 -30.18 -56.38
N PHE A 894 -38.13 -29.82 -57.36
CA PHE A 894 -38.47 -30.72 -58.47
C PHE A 894 -37.22 -31.11 -59.28
N GLU A 895 -36.34 -30.15 -59.56
CA GLU A 895 -35.07 -30.42 -60.25
C GLU A 895 -34.15 -31.36 -59.43
N VAL A 896 -34.07 -31.20 -58.11
CA VAL A 896 -33.32 -32.11 -57.22
C VAL A 896 -33.88 -33.53 -57.29
N VAL A 897 -35.21 -33.70 -57.33
CA VAL A 897 -35.83 -35.02 -57.47
C VAL A 897 -35.50 -35.65 -58.83
N ILE A 898 -35.47 -34.86 -59.90
CA ILE A 898 -35.22 -35.35 -61.27
C ILE A 898 -33.75 -35.69 -61.50
N PHE A 899 -32.82 -34.89 -60.96
CA PHE A 899 -31.40 -34.93 -61.34
C PHE A 899 -30.42 -35.35 -60.23
N HIS A 900 -30.80 -35.29 -58.94
CA HIS A 900 -29.85 -35.50 -57.84
C HIS A 900 -29.96 -36.88 -57.17
N SER A 901 -28.87 -37.31 -56.52
CA SER A 901 -28.82 -38.46 -55.60
C SER A 901 -29.78 -38.33 -54.42
N GLN A 902 -30.03 -37.11 -53.93
CA GLN A 902 -30.79 -36.82 -52.70
C GLN A 902 -32.31 -36.67 -52.94
N ARG A 903 -32.82 -37.34 -53.97
CA ARG A 903 -34.24 -37.27 -54.40
C ARG A 903 -35.23 -37.69 -53.31
N SER A 904 -34.87 -38.64 -52.45
CA SER A 904 -35.75 -39.14 -51.37
C SER A 904 -35.99 -38.08 -50.30
N VAL A 905 -34.95 -37.33 -49.93
CA VAL A 905 -35.04 -36.23 -48.95
C VAL A 905 -35.89 -35.10 -49.53
N ALA A 906 -35.64 -34.70 -50.79
CA ALA A 906 -36.43 -33.66 -51.47
C ALA A 906 -37.91 -34.04 -51.60
N LEU A 907 -38.24 -35.30 -51.90
CA LEU A 907 -39.62 -35.80 -51.90
C LEU A 907 -40.26 -35.73 -50.50
N GLY A 908 -39.50 -35.99 -49.44
CA GLY A 908 -39.95 -35.79 -48.06
C GLY A 908 -40.31 -34.33 -47.77
N VAL A 909 -39.48 -33.37 -48.21
CA VAL A 909 -39.77 -31.93 -48.09
C VAL A 909 -41.05 -31.55 -48.83
N ILE A 910 -41.22 -32.03 -50.07
CA ILE A 910 -42.42 -31.74 -50.87
C ILE A 910 -43.67 -32.34 -50.20
N LYS A 911 -43.57 -33.55 -49.66
CA LYS A 911 -44.67 -34.19 -48.91
C LYS A 911 -45.07 -33.36 -47.68
N ASN A 912 -44.10 -32.83 -46.94
CA ASN A 912 -44.36 -31.96 -45.78
C ASN A 912 -45.04 -30.66 -46.24
N LEU A 913 -44.61 -30.08 -47.37
CA LEU A 913 -45.22 -28.88 -47.95
C LEU A 913 -46.68 -29.11 -48.32
N THR A 914 -47.00 -30.21 -49.00
CA THR A 914 -48.39 -30.54 -49.40
C THR A 914 -49.26 -30.95 -48.22
N SER A 915 -48.65 -31.45 -47.13
CA SER A 915 -49.36 -31.82 -45.89
C SER A 915 -49.58 -30.63 -44.95
N SER A 916 -48.98 -29.46 -45.24
CA SER A 916 -49.12 -28.27 -44.40
C SER A 916 -50.56 -27.75 -44.43
N PRO A 917 -51.13 -27.29 -43.29
CA PRO A 917 -52.47 -26.70 -43.26
C PRO A 917 -52.57 -25.44 -44.14
N LEU A 918 -51.45 -24.76 -44.40
CA LEU A 918 -51.38 -23.56 -45.22
C LEU A 918 -51.29 -23.85 -46.73
N PHE A 919 -51.16 -25.12 -47.14
CA PHE A 919 -51.04 -25.51 -48.54
C PHE A 919 -52.21 -25.01 -49.39
N LEU A 920 -53.42 -24.96 -48.82
CA LEU A 920 -54.64 -24.46 -49.48
C LEU A 920 -54.44 -23.08 -50.14
N HIS A 921 -53.64 -22.22 -49.52
CA HIS A 921 -53.41 -20.85 -49.96
C HIS A 921 -52.30 -20.69 -51.01
N VAL A 922 -51.61 -21.78 -51.37
CA VAL A 922 -50.49 -21.79 -52.35
C VAL A 922 -50.71 -22.78 -53.50
N ARG A 923 -51.88 -23.44 -53.57
CA ARG A 923 -52.25 -24.43 -54.59
C ARG A 923 -52.05 -23.95 -56.04
N GLU A 924 -52.48 -22.72 -56.34
CA GLU A 924 -52.33 -22.16 -57.69
C GLU A 924 -50.86 -21.99 -58.09
N VAL A 925 -50.03 -21.48 -57.18
CA VAL A 925 -48.59 -21.30 -57.42
C VAL A 925 -47.89 -22.66 -57.53
N PHE A 926 -48.33 -23.65 -56.75
CA PHE A 926 -47.85 -25.03 -56.83
C PHE A 926 -48.16 -25.66 -58.21
N LYS A 927 -49.39 -25.51 -58.71
CA LYS A 927 -49.78 -25.95 -60.06
C LYS A 927 -48.93 -25.29 -61.14
N GLN A 928 -48.72 -23.97 -61.06
CA GLN A 928 -47.86 -23.24 -61.98
C GLN A 928 -46.41 -23.74 -61.96
N ALA A 929 -45.87 -24.07 -60.78
CA ALA A 929 -44.53 -24.65 -60.67
C ALA A 929 -44.43 -26.03 -61.34
N ILE A 930 -45.47 -26.86 -61.26
CA ILE A 930 -45.52 -28.15 -61.97
C ILE A 930 -45.56 -27.93 -63.49
N LEU A 931 -46.36 -26.99 -63.98
CA LEU A 931 -46.40 -26.68 -65.40
C LEU A 931 -45.05 -26.18 -65.90
N ALA A 932 -44.41 -25.26 -65.17
CA ALA A 932 -43.07 -24.75 -65.53
C ALA A 932 -42.01 -25.86 -65.61
N ILE A 933 -42.03 -26.85 -64.69
CA ILE A 933 -41.09 -27.97 -64.76
C ILE A 933 -41.44 -28.95 -65.88
N SER A 934 -42.73 -29.06 -66.22
CA SER A 934 -43.22 -29.88 -67.33
C SER A 934 -42.70 -29.36 -68.66
N ASP A 935 -42.86 -28.06 -68.90
CA ASP A 935 -42.37 -27.38 -70.11
C ASP A 935 -40.87 -27.59 -70.32
N LYS A 936 -40.11 -27.61 -69.22
CA LYS A 936 -38.65 -27.75 -69.25
C LYS A 936 -38.18 -29.20 -69.42
N ASN A 937 -38.77 -30.16 -68.70
CA ASN A 937 -38.14 -31.48 -68.50
C ASN A 937 -38.89 -32.67 -69.13
N VAL A 938 -40.15 -32.51 -69.58
CA VAL A 938 -40.88 -33.59 -70.28
C VAL A 938 -40.07 -34.13 -71.46
N GLY A 939 -39.46 -33.22 -72.23
CA GLY A 939 -38.64 -33.54 -73.40
C GLY A 939 -37.16 -33.82 -73.13
N LEU A 940 -36.61 -33.45 -71.97
CA LEU A 940 -35.18 -33.62 -71.65
C LEU A 940 -34.90 -34.84 -70.75
N ASN A 941 -35.78 -35.12 -69.79
CA ASN A 941 -35.63 -36.24 -68.86
C ASN A 941 -37.00 -36.87 -68.55
N THR A 942 -37.57 -37.49 -69.59
CA THR A 942 -38.94 -38.02 -69.61
C THR A 942 -39.24 -38.95 -68.42
N ILE A 943 -38.37 -39.93 -68.14
CA ILE A 943 -38.64 -40.97 -67.12
C ILE A 943 -38.68 -40.35 -65.72
N ASN A 944 -37.66 -39.58 -65.33
CA ASN A 944 -37.59 -39.01 -63.98
C ASN A 944 -38.63 -37.91 -63.78
N TYR A 945 -38.98 -37.15 -64.82
CA TYR A 945 -40.08 -36.20 -64.77
C TYR A 945 -41.41 -36.90 -64.47
N PHE A 946 -41.77 -37.96 -65.22
CA PHE A 946 -43.04 -38.66 -64.98
C PHE A 946 -43.05 -39.39 -63.64
N GLN A 947 -41.89 -39.87 -63.14
CA GLN A 947 -41.78 -40.40 -61.79
C GLN A 947 -42.07 -39.33 -60.72
N LEU A 948 -41.56 -38.10 -60.89
CA LEU A 948 -41.88 -36.97 -60.02
C LEU A 948 -43.38 -36.70 -60.03
N VAL A 949 -43.99 -36.45 -61.20
CA VAL A 949 -45.41 -36.07 -61.29
C VAL A 949 -46.34 -37.20 -60.82
N THR A 950 -45.99 -38.46 -61.06
CA THR A 950 -46.72 -39.62 -60.51
C THR A 950 -46.64 -39.68 -58.98
N THR A 951 -45.53 -39.22 -58.39
CA THR A 951 -45.39 -39.12 -56.94
C THR A 951 -46.18 -37.92 -56.39
N LEU A 952 -46.16 -36.78 -57.09
CA LEU A 952 -46.99 -35.61 -56.74
C LEU A 952 -48.49 -35.94 -56.80
N ALA A 953 -48.92 -36.78 -57.74
CA ALA A 953 -50.30 -37.28 -57.84
C ALA A 953 -50.74 -38.11 -56.61
N LYS A 954 -49.80 -38.57 -55.78
CA LYS A 954 -50.09 -39.21 -54.49
C LYS A 954 -50.13 -38.22 -53.32
N PHE A 955 -49.39 -37.11 -53.42
CA PHE A 955 -49.31 -36.10 -52.36
C PHE A 955 -50.39 -35.02 -52.48
N ALA A 956 -50.73 -34.63 -53.71
CA ALA A 956 -51.67 -33.57 -54.06
C ALA A 956 -52.51 -34.00 -55.30
N PRO A 957 -53.38 -35.03 -55.17
CA PRO A 957 -54.09 -35.64 -56.29
C PRO A 957 -55.02 -34.66 -57.01
N GLY A 958 -55.69 -33.77 -56.27
CA GLY A 958 -56.61 -32.77 -56.84
C GLY A 958 -55.89 -31.78 -57.75
N GLU A 959 -54.76 -31.25 -57.29
CA GLU A 959 -53.96 -30.25 -57.99
C GLU A 959 -53.33 -30.82 -59.26
N VAL A 960 -52.85 -32.07 -59.24
CA VAL A 960 -52.29 -32.74 -60.42
C VAL A 960 -53.38 -33.11 -61.43
N LYS A 961 -54.58 -33.50 -60.97
CA LYS A 961 -55.73 -33.79 -61.84
C LYS A 961 -56.18 -32.55 -62.63
N GLU A 962 -56.17 -31.36 -62.01
CA GLU A 962 -56.55 -30.11 -62.67
C GLU A 962 -55.59 -29.69 -63.79
N ILE A 963 -54.31 -30.08 -63.74
CA ILE A 963 -53.29 -29.71 -64.74
C ILE A 963 -52.98 -30.80 -65.77
N ILE A 964 -53.60 -31.99 -65.67
CA ILE A 964 -53.29 -33.15 -66.52
C ILE A 964 -53.46 -32.85 -68.02
N GLU A 965 -54.49 -32.09 -68.39
CA GLU A 965 -54.74 -31.70 -69.79
C GLU A 965 -53.64 -30.78 -70.33
N SER A 966 -53.09 -29.90 -69.49
CA SER A 966 -51.95 -29.05 -69.87
C SER A 966 -50.68 -29.89 -70.07
N ILE A 967 -50.46 -30.92 -69.26
CA ILE A 967 -49.34 -31.86 -69.43
C ILE A 967 -49.50 -32.67 -70.73
N LYS A 968 -50.72 -33.10 -71.09
CA LYS A 968 -50.99 -33.76 -72.38
C LYS A 968 -50.63 -32.89 -73.57
N ILE A 969 -51.02 -31.61 -73.52
CA ILE A 969 -50.64 -30.62 -74.54
C ILE A 969 -49.12 -30.50 -74.63
N GLN A 970 -48.41 -30.48 -73.49
CA GLN A 970 -46.95 -30.45 -73.51
C GLN A 970 -46.30 -31.73 -74.07
N VAL A 971 -46.86 -32.91 -73.80
CA VAL A 971 -46.40 -34.17 -74.41
C VAL A 971 -46.52 -34.13 -75.93
N VAL A 972 -47.67 -33.66 -76.45
CA VAL A 972 -47.89 -33.48 -77.90
C VAL A 972 -46.90 -32.48 -78.48
N ASN A 973 -46.65 -31.36 -77.78
CA ASN A 973 -45.67 -30.37 -78.20
C ASN A 973 -44.25 -30.94 -78.24
N VAL A 974 -43.87 -31.77 -77.27
CA VAL A 974 -42.56 -32.43 -77.24
C VAL A 974 -42.44 -33.46 -78.37
N GLU A 975 -43.48 -34.25 -78.66
CA GLU A 975 -43.50 -35.18 -79.80
C GLU A 975 -43.34 -34.43 -81.14
N ARG A 976 -43.99 -33.26 -81.26
CA ARG A 976 -43.82 -32.36 -82.40
C ARG A 976 -42.40 -31.82 -82.50
N LEU A 977 -41.82 -31.34 -81.40
CA LEU A 977 -40.44 -30.81 -81.36
C LEU A 977 -39.38 -31.89 -81.62
N ARG A 978 -39.63 -33.15 -81.22
CA ARG A 978 -38.76 -34.30 -81.51
C ARG A 978 -38.95 -34.85 -82.94
N GLY A 979 -40.01 -34.45 -83.66
CA GLY A 979 -40.30 -34.85 -85.04
C GLY A 979 -40.80 -36.29 -85.20
N VAL A 980 -41.18 -36.97 -84.11
CA VAL A 980 -41.48 -38.42 -84.10
C VAL A 980 -42.97 -38.72 -84.25
N GLY A 981 -43.85 -37.72 -84.10
CA GLY A 981 -45.31 -37.86 -84.19
C GLY A 981 -45.96 -38.62 -83.01
N PHE A 982 -45.43 -39.80 -82.67
CA PHE A 982 -45.85 -40.62 -81.53
C PHE A 982 -44.62 -41.15 -80.78
N ASP A 983 -44.46 -40.76 -79.52
CA ASP A 983 -43.37 -41.22 -78.66
C ASP A 983 -43.91 -42.22 -77.64
N LYS A 984 -43.65 -43.50 -77.89
CA LYS A 984 -44.13 -44.61 -77.06
C LYS A 984 -43.75 -44.44 -75.59
N THR A 985 -42.55 -43.95 -75.29
CA THR A 985 -42.07 -43.79 -73.91
C THR A 985 -42.81 -42.66 -73.19
N LEU A 986 -43.04 -41.53 -73.86
CA LEU A 986 -43.85 -40.43 -73.32
C LEU A 986 -45.29 -40.88 -73.04
N ARG A 987 -45.91 -41.57 -74.02
CA ARG A 987 -47.31 -42.00 -73.94
C ARG A 987 -47.54 -43.06 -72.86
N THR A 988 -46.67 -44.05 -72.73
CA THR A 988 -46.79 -45.07 -71.67
C THR A 988 -46.65 -44.47 -70.26
N HIS A 989 -45.76 -43.49 -70.06
CA HIS A 989 -45.63 -42.85 -68.74
C HIS A 989 -46.80 -41.91 -68.43
N LEU A 990 -47.36 -41.24 -69.45
CA LEU A 990 -48.57 -40.44 -69.33
C LEU A 990 -49.79 -41.31 -68.97
N GLU A 991 -50.00 -42.43 -69.65
CA GLU A 991 -51.07 -43.40 -69.34
C GLU A 991 -50.95 -43.92 -67.90
N ARG A 992 -49.71 -44.18 -67.44
CA ARG A 992 -49.46 -44.61 -66.06
C ARG A 992 -49.83 -43.53 -65.04
N LEU A 993 -49.53 -42.26 -65.32
CA LEU A 993 -49.93 -41.13 -64.49
C LEU A 993 -51.47 -41.00 -64.44
N GLU A 994 -52.16 -41.11 -65.57
CA GLU A 994 -53.62 -41.07 -65.64
C GLU A 994 -54.26 -42.20 -64.83
N ASN A 995 -53.70 -43.41 -64.90
CA ASN A 995 -54.18 -44.55 -64.10
C ASN A 995 -54.00 -44.32 -62.60
N VAL A 996 -52.90 -43.70 -62.17
CA VAL A 996 -52.69 -43.35 -60.74
C VAL A 996 -53.71 -42.31 -60.27
N LEU A 997 -54.06 -41.32 -61.11
CA LEU A 997 -55.07 -40.31 -60.78
C LEU A 997 -56.50 -40.89 -60.75
N LYS A 998 -56.81 -41.90 -61.56
CA LYS A 998 -58.10 -42.63 -61.53
C LYS A 998 -58.26 -43.50 -60.28
N ASN A 999 -57.15 -43.95 -59.68
CA ASN A 999 -57.17 -44.83 -58.51
C ASN A 999 -57.08 -44.08 -57.16
N ASN A 1000 -56.73 -42.78 -57.17
CA ASN A 1000 -56.56 -41.93 -55.97
C ASN A 1000 -57.72 -40.92 -55.76
N THR A 1001 -58.79 -41.00 -56.56
CA THR A 1001 -60.09 -40.36 -56.29
C THR A 1001 -60.94 -41.28 -55.43
#